data_AF-A0A9N7YIL0-F1
#
_entry.id   AF-A0A9N7YIL0-F1
#
_cell.length_a   1.000
_cell.length_b   1.000
_cell.length_c   1.000
_cell.angle_alpha   90.00
_cell.angle_beta   90.00
_cell.angle_gamma   90.00
#
_symmetry.space_group_name_H-M   'P 1'
#
loop_
_entity.id
_entity.type
_entity.pdbx_description
1 polymer ?
#
loop_
_entity_poly.entity_id
_entity_poly.type
_entity_poly.pdbx_seq_one_letter_code
_entity_poly.pdbx_strand_id
1 'polypeptide(L)'
;MGGSSDKLFCCRWMRNMIPLAHREELYHILWMTGPLLLSRVLNYLLPFVVTIFCGRLGNEVMAGYGLASAVSGHLPHSPSETNTFGGKNLLRVGVILQRGIIILLLFCLPCWGLLLNAQHILLCLGQDPEVARIAQLYITAFLPAVPAMFLYKPLGSYLQNQGIILPQMYTAVLANIANLLTNYVFLHWLDLGVGGSAAAYALSQIYICVFLFAYIWWKKLHVNTWGGWSVESLEEWGSFMKLAIPSTLMTCFEWWIYEFGGFFAGMLGGDDLAAQHIVVMIAFITYMHVPVWVTPSGQETLLEHSSPPRYRWFFQFDRSHSSSLSVSCSVVEGLMLGSMKTVIGYIFTSDEKIVNLVSYSMNAYCFLQIFDGLVCVCSGIILGTGRQNIAAVANFIGYYCIGLPLIVTLMFVAKLRLLGFWLGLLICVVLQSTFYIIVIFKLNWKKMTEEAVKRAEKKVHLTLLSAGALSDPLGDSTAGQTATNGKSVDGYVSVKSEGHDGEHVVQQNRGGLSITQLVLRRGLTLFAVVGLLVAGVSVHLLVPLPETLPTTANETMNWLALAHCQGGSGRHMISILFIIPDSSSDKFIRRITAHREELYHVLRMTGPLLLSRILNYLLPFVVTMFCGRLGNEVMAGYGLASATINITSVATGYGLGLTCDTLVSQTFGGKNLLRVGVILQRGIIILLLFCLPCWGLLLNAQPILLCVGQDPEVARIAQLYITAFLPAVPAMFLHHLQVSYLQNQGIILPQMYAAALANIANVLTNYILLHWLDLEVSGSAAANTLSQIYICAFLFAYIRWKKLHLNTWGGWSVESLQEWGSFMKLAIPSTLMKCFEWWVYDLGGFFAGMLGEDELAAQHVVIMVSFITYMCPLGIQAAACARVGNALGAGDSDRAILTSKVALTLAGGIAVVEGLVLCSTKSVIGFIFTSDEKIINLVSYLMNAYCFLQFFDGLVCVCTGIFLGAGKQKIPAVANLIGYYCIGLSLGVTLMFVAKLGVLGFWLGLLVCVILQSTFYIIVIFRLNWEKITKETVIRAQKNAHVTLLRATANEDAAGDNTASNDNPVLGDTSLRAGGRDGSTETQGGHVVRQQNRGGLSTTQLVLRRGLTVLAAVGLLAVGASVHLLVPLPETPSSMTNETTDWINTTSTPHHIFSTVLLPNEESDRP
;
A
#
# COMPACT_ATOMS: atom_id res chain seq x y z
N MET A 1 -34.42 6.58 -18.68
CA MET A 1 -33.90 7.96 -18.80
C MET A 1 -32.53 7.94 -19.50
N GLY A 2 -32.44 7.46 -20.74
CA GLY A 2 -31.15 7.12 -21.38
C GLY A 2 -30.45 8.29 -22.10
N GLY A 3 -30.05 9.34 -21.37
CA GLY A 3 -29.50 10.57 -21.99
C GLY A 3 -28.28 11.22 -21.34
N SER A 4 -27.98 10.94 -20.05
CA SER A 4 -26.92 11.66 -19.32
C SER A 4 -25.55 10.95 -19.38
N SER A 5 -25.50 9.65 -19.13
CA SER A 5 -24.24 8.88 -19.13
C SER A 5 -23.51 8.91 -20.48
N ASP A 6 -24.26 8.98 -21.58
CA ASP A 6 -23.72 9.07 -22.94
C ASP A 6 -22.98 10.40 -23.23
N LYS A 7 -23.23 11.48 -22.47
CA LYS A 7 -22.45 12.73 -22.57
C LYS A 7 -21.05 12.60 -21.96
N LEU A 8 -20.88 11.77 -20.92
CA LEU A 8 -19.58 11.50 -20.31
C LEU A 8 -18.68 10.63 -21.24
N PHE A 9 -19.30 9.87 -22.15
CA PHE A 9 -18.61 9.02 -23.13
C PHE A 9 -18.86 9.53 -24.57
N CYS A 10 -18.33 10.72 -24.88
CA CYS A 10 -18.34 11.32 -26.22
C CYS A 10 -17.74 10.40 -27.30
N CYS A 11 -16.70 9.62 -26.97
CA CYS A 11 -16.10 8.69 -27.92
C CYS A 11 -17.01 7.48 -28.21
N ARG A 12 -17.52 7.40 -29.44
CA ARG A 12 -18.47 6.38 -29.93
C ARG A 12 -17.97 4.93 -29.71
N TRP A 13 -16.66 4.71 -29.74
CA TRP A 13 -16.03 3.41 -29.47
C TRP A 13 -16.12 3.01 -27.98
N MET A 14 -15.79 3.91 -27.06
CA MET A 14 -15.91 3.67 -25.60
C MET A 14 -17.37 3.45 -25.15
N ARG A 15 -18.31 4.06 -25.87
CA ARG A 15 -19.75 3.95 -25.63
C ARG A 15 -20.26 2.55 -25.96
N ASN A 16 -19.87 2.00 -27.12
CA ASN A 16 -20.30 0.66 -27.55
C ASN A 16 -19.69 -0.47 -26.70
N MET A 17 -18.53 -0.26 -26.08
CA MET A 17 -17.79 -1.34 -25.40
C MET A 17 -18.31 -1.69 -23.99
N ILE A 18 -19.12 -0.83 -23.35
CA ILE A 18 -19.65 -1.07 -21.98
C ILE A 18 -21.18 -1.11 -21.97
N PRO A 19 -21.82 -2.13 -21.33
CA PRO A 19 -23.27 -2.22 -21.20
C PRO A 19 -23.87 -1.01 -20.46
N LEU A 20 -25.10 -0.64 -20.82
CA LEU A 20 -25.73 0.61 -20.38
C LEU A 20 -25.74 0.76 -18.84
N ALA A 21 -26.13 -0.29 -18.10
CA ALA A 21 -26.19 -0.28 -16.63
C ALA A 21 -24.88 0.18 -15.97
N HIS A 22 -23.73 -0.33 -16.40
CA HIS A 22 -22.43 0.06 -15.85
C HIS A 22 -21.92 1.41 -16.39
N ARG A 23 -22.53 1.92 -17.46
CA ARG A 23 -22.35 3.31 -17.90
C ARG A 23 -23.08 4.26 -16.95
N GLU A 24 -24.29 3.90 -16.51
CA GLU A 24 -25.05 4.61 -15.48
C GLU A 24 -24.35 4.51 -14.10
N GLU A 25 -23.94 3.33 -13.63
CA GLU A 25 -23.26 3.16 -12.33
C GLU A 25 -21.94 3.93 -12.24
N LEU A 26 -21.05 3.81 -13.23
CA LEU A 26 -19.77 4.54 -13.22
C LEU A 26 -19.98 6.05 -13.39
N TYR A 27 -21.04 6.46 -14.11
CA TYR A 27 -21.49 7.85 -14.15
C TYR A 27 -21.94 8.30 -12.75
N HIS A 28 -22.77 7.53 -12.05
CA HIS A 28 -23.23 7.87 -10.70
C HIS A 28 -22.09 7.94 -9.68
N ILE A 29 -21.15 7.00 -9.69
CA ILE A 29 -19.97 7.03 -8.80
C ILE A 29 -19.18 8.32 -9.05
N LEU A 30 -18.77 8.61 -10.30
CA LEU A 30 -18.00 9.81 -10.63
C LEU A 30 -18.79 11.12 -10.40
N TRP A 31 -20.10 11.09 -10.59
CA TRP A 31 -21.03 12.20 -10.34
C TRP A 31 -21.23 12.49 -8.85
N MET A 32 -21.05 11.50 -7.97
CA MET A 32 -21.04 11.70 -6.52
C MET A 32 -19.65 12.04 -6.00
N THR A 33 -18.61 11.27 -6.36
CA THR A 33 -17.26 11.43 -5.79
C THR A 33 -16.53 12.67 -6.31
N GLY A 34 -16.63 13.00 -7.61
CA GLY A 34 -15.95 14.18 -8.17
C GLY A 34 -16.38 15.48 -7.49
N PRO A 35 -17.68 15.80 -7.44
CA PRO A 35 -18.19 16.96 -6.73
C PRO A 35 -18.00 16.93 -5.22
N LEU A 36 -18.03 15.76 -4.55
CA LEU A 36 -17.69 15.67 -3.11
C LEU A 36 -16.22 15.95 -2.84
N LEU A 37 -15.31 15.46 -3.70
CA LEU A 37 -13.88 15.73 -3.61
C LEU A 37 -13.61 17.22 -3.82
N LEU A 38 -14.14 17.81 -4.90
CA LEU A 38 -13.97 19.24 -5.16
C LEU A 38 -14.61 20.10 -4.05
N SER A 39 -15.78 19.71 -3.54
CA SER A 39 -16.40 20.35 -2.38
C SER A 39 -15.49 20.32 -1.15
N ARG A 40 -14.89 19.17 -0.82
CA ARG A 40 -13.97 19.08 0.33
C ARG A 40 -12.73 19.94 0.08
N VAL A 41 -12.04 19.72 -1.04
CA VAL A 41 -10.84 20.49 -1.48
C VAL A 41 -11.04 22.00 -1.30
N LEU A 42 -12.20 22.52 -1.70
CA LEU A 42 -12.51 23.94 -1.54
C LEU A 42 -12.78 24.34 -0.08
N ASN A 43 -13.54 23.57 0.70
CA ASN A 43 -13.88 23.99 2.07
C ASN A 43 -12.65 24.14 3.00
N TYR A 44 -11.59 23.34 2.84
CA TYR A 44 -10.34 23.51 3.61
C TYR A 44 -9.33 24.46 2.94
N LEU A 45 -9.53 24.89 1.68
CA LEU A 45 -8.79 26.02 1.11
C LEU A 45 -9.17 27.36 1.77
N LEU A 46 -10.34 27.44 2.43
CA LEU A 46 -10.76 28.62 3.18
C LEU A 46 -9.73 29.05 4.26
N PRO A 47 -9.38 28.22 5.26
CA PRO A 47 -8.37 28.59 6.27
C PRO A 47 -6.96 28.73 5.68
N PHE A 48 -6.62 28.04 4.59
CA PHE A 48 -5.35 28.22 3.89
C PHE A 48 -5.20 29.64 3.30
N VAL A 49 -6.25 30.18 2.67
CA VAL A 49 -6.28 31.57 2.18
C VAL A 49 -6.14 32.55 3.35
N VAL A 50 -6.87 32.34 4.45
CA VAL A 50 -6.76 33.15 5.69
C VAL A 50 -5.32 33.14 6.22
N THR A 51 -4.63 32.00 6.17
CA THR A 51 -3.22 31.87 6.61
C THR A 51 -2.25 32.66 5.74
N ILE A 52 -2.42 32.70 4.42
CA ILE A 52 -1.58 33.53 3.54
C ILE A 52 -1.78 35.02 3.85
N PHE A 53 -3.01 35.45 4.12
CA PHE A 53 -3.27 36.85 4.49
C PHE A 53 -2.73 37.20 5.88
N CYS A 54 -2.97 36.39 6.90
CA CYS A 54 -2.43 36.61 8.25
C CYS A 54 -0.88 36.58 8.28
N GLY A 55 -0.24 35.69 7.51
CA GLY A 55 1.23 35.64 7.40
C GLY A 55 1.86 36.93 6.86
N ARG A 56 1.12 37.65 6.01
CA ARG A 56 1.55 38.94 5.43
C ARG A 56 1.31 40.15 6.35
N LEU A 57 0.62 39.97 7.47
CA LEU A 57 0.43 41.02 8.48
C LEU A 57 1.56 41.02 9.54
N GLY A 58 2.37 39.95 9.61
CA GLY A 58 3.52 39.82 10.51
C GLY A 58 3.48 38.55 11.37
N ASN A 59 4.65 38.12 11.86
CA ASN A 59 4.83 36.86 12.58
C ASN A 59 3.90 36.72 13.80
N GLU A 60 3.75 37.78 14.60
CA GLU A 60 2.87 37.81 15.80
C GLU A 60 1.38 37.64 15.44
N VAL A 61 0.94 38.28 14.34
CA VAL A 61 -0.43 38.15 13.84
C VAL A 61 -0.69 36.74 13.29
N MET A 62 0.31 36.17 12.61
CA MET A 62 0.25 34.79 12.14
C MET A 62 0.21 33.79 13.30
N ALA A 63 1.00 34.02 14.35
CA ALA A 63 1.03 33.22 15.55
C ALA A 63 -0.31 33.30 16.32
N GLY A 64 -0.82 34.50 16.56
CA GLY A 64 -2.10 34.71 17.26
C GLY A 64 -3.30 34.15 16.49
N TYR A 65 -3.28 34.19 15.15
CA TYR A 65 -4.24 33.45 14.34
C TYR A 65 -4.05 31.92 14.46
N GLY A 66 -2.82 31.40 14.42
CA GLY A 66 -2.56 29.98 14.64
C GLY A 66 -3.10 29.47 15.99
N LEU A 67 -2.93 30.27 17.04
CA LEU A 67 -3.47 30.00 18.37
C LEU A 67 -5.00 30.10 18.41
N ALA A 68 -5.60 31.07 17.73
CA ALA A 68 -7.05 31.17 17.58
C ALA A 68 -7.66 30.00 16.80
N SER A 69 -6.96 29.54 15.75
CA SER A 69 -7.27 28.33 15.00
C SER A 69 -7.20 27.11 15.93
N ALA A 70 -6.22 27.04 16.83
CA ALA A 70 -6.14 25.95 17.80
C ALA A 70 -7.30 25.92 18.82
N VAL A 71 -7.76 27.07 19.34
CA VAL A 71 -8.90 27.09 20.29
C VAL A 71 -10.25 26.86 19.60
N SER A 72 -10.43 27.36 18.37
CA SER A 72 -11.72 27.30 17.66
C SER A 72 -11.81 26.19 16.61
N GLY A 73 -10.69 25.54 16.30
CA GLY A 73 -10.53 24.49 15.31
C GLY A 73 -11.23 23.20 15.70
N HIS A 74 -11.88 22.57 14.72
CA HIS A 74 -12.46 21.23 14.83
C HIS A 74 -13.35 21.00 16.07
N LEU A 75 -14.11 22.01 16.46
CA LEU A 75 -15.25 21.90 17.39
C LEU A 75 -16.16 20.71 16.96
N PRO A 76 -16.68 19.90 17.90
CA PRO A 76 -17.14 18.53 17.63
C PRO A 76 -18.07 18.32 16.41
N HIS A 77 -17.45 18.09 15.25
CA HIS A 77 -18.17 17.91 14.00
C HIS A 77 -18.89 16.56 13.98
N SER A 78 -20.21 16.58 14.21
CA SER A 78 -21.23 15.52 14.11
C SER A 78 -20.74 14.09 13.85
N PRO A 79 -21.14 13.10 14.66
CA PRO A 79 -20.82 11.70 14.40
C PRO A 79 -21.39 11.23 13.07
N SER A 80 -20.63 10.39 12.38
CA SER A 80 -20.89 9.95 11.00
C SER A 80 -21.76 8.68 10.93
N GLU A 81 -22.72 8.59 11.86
CA GLU A 81 -23.80 7.59 11.94
C GLU A 81 -24.82 7.72 10.78
N THR A 82 -24.75 8.81 10.01
CA THR A 82 -25.57 9.03 8.81
C THR A 82 -25.38 8.00 7.70
N ASN A 83 -24.39 7.10 7.82
CA ASN A 83 -24.18 5.94 6.93
C ASN A 83 -25.26 4.84 7.01
N THR A 84 -26.53 5.19 7.22
CA THR A 84 -27.71 4.29 7.06
C THR A 84 -28.03 4.01 5.58
N PHE A 85 -27.00 3.79 4.78
CA PHE A 85 -27.06 3.59 3.33
C PHE A 85 -27.56 2.16 3.00
N GLY A 86 -28.88 2.03 2.82
CA GLY A 86 -29.53 0.82 2.28
C GLY A 86 -31.00 0.62 2.64
N GLY A 87 -31.50 1.29 3.70
CA GLY A 87 -32.89 1.14 4.15
C GLY A 87 -33.89 2.00 3.38
N LYS A 88 -35.01 1.41 2.91
CA LYS A 88 -36.10 2.13 2.21
C LYS A 88 -36.91 3.14 3.08
N ASN A 89 -36.62 3.29 4.37
CA ASN A 89 -37.41 4.12 5.30
C ASN A 89 -36.88 5.57 5.42
N LEU A 90 -37.21 6.39 4.42
CA LEU A 90 -36.91 7.83 4.37
C LEU A 90 -37.37 8.61 5.61
N LEU A 91 -38.54 8.27 6.17
CA LEU A 91 -39.15 8.94 7.33
C LEU A 91 -38.30 8.91 8.62
N ARG A 92 -37.42 7.92 8.78
CA ARG A 92 -36.52 7.86 9.95
C ARG A 92 -35.25 8.71 9.78
N VAL A 93 -34.94 9.17 8.57
CA VAL A 93 -33.75 10.01 8.31
C VAL A 93 -33.93 11.43 8.89
N GLY A 94 -35.13 12.02 8.79
CA GLY A 94 -35.40 13.33 9.38
C GLY A 94 -35.42 13.30 10.92
N VAL A 95 -35.96 12.24 11.54
CA VAL A 95 -35.94 12.09 13.01
C VAL A 95 -34.50 11.96 13.55
N ILE A 96 -33.60 11.30 12.80
CA ILE A 96 -32.17 11.24 13.14
C ILE A 96 -31.50 12.61 12.95
N LEU A 97 -31.84 13.37 11.89
CA LEU A 97 -31.35 14.74 11.71
C LEU A 97 -31.81 15.66 12.85
N GLN A 98 -33.10 15.60 13.25
CA GLN A 98 -33.66 16.35 14.38
C GLN A 98 -32.86 16.10 15.66
N ARG A 99 -32.62 14.83 16.00
CA ARG A 99 -31.79 14.40 17.14
C ARG A 99 -30.40 15.03 17.07
N GLY A 100 -29.72 14.92 15.93
CA GLY A 100 -28.39 15.50 15.72
C GLY A 100 -28.36 17.02 15.91
N ILE A 101 -29.32 17.74 15.31
CA ILE A 101 -29.41 19.21 15.38
C ILE A 101 -29.62 19.69 16.83
N ILE A 102 -30.59 19.12 17.56
CA ILE A 102 -30.85 19.51 18.96
C ILE A 102 -29.61 19.27 19.83
N ILE A 103 -29.02 18.09 19.72
CA ILE A 103 -27.89 17.69 20.58
C ILE A 103 -26.66 18.57 20.31
N LEU A 104 -26.31 18.81 19.04
CA LEU A 104 -25.15 19.64 18.69
C LEU A 104 -25.33 21.12 19.04
N LEU A 105 -26.56 21.67 18.92
CA LEU A 105 -26.84 23.04 19.36
C LEU A 105 -26.81 23.20 20.89
N LEU A 106 -27.18 22.17 21.66
CA LEU A 106 -27.01 22.17 23.12
C LEU A 106 -25.52 22.10 23.52
N PHE A 107 -24.70 21.32 22.80
CA PHE A 107 -23.23 21.30 23.00
C PHE A 107 -22.54 22.61 22.57
N CYS A 108 -23.17 23.42 21.72
CA CYS A 108 -22.63 24.72 21.33
C CYS A 108 -22.52 25.71 22.50
N LEU A 109 -23.42 25.66 23.49
CA LEU A 109 -23.46 26.64 24.59
C LEU A 109 -22.26 26.54 25.55
N PRO A 110 -21.84 25.34 26.02
CA PRO A 110 -20.57 25.18 26.75
C PRO A 110 -19.34 25.65 25.96
N CYS A 111 -19.26 25.33 24.66
CA CYS A 111 -18.17 25.77 23.80
C CYS A 111 -18.11 27.30 23.69
N TRP A 112 -19.26 27.96 23.58
CA TRP A 112 -19.37 29.43 23.56
C TRP A 112 -18.80 30.06 24.84
N GLY A 113 -19.12 29.47 26.01
CA GLY A 113 -18.58 29.91 27.30
C GLY A 113 -17.06 29.77 27.43
N LEU A 114 -16.48 28.72 26.85
CA LEU A 114 -15.02 28.53 26.79
C LEU A 114 -14.36 29.56 25.85
N LEU A 115 -14.90 29.75 24.65
CA LEU A 115 -14.35 30.66 23.63
C LEU A 115 -14.40 32.15 24.03
N LEU A 116 -15.41 32.55 24.80
CA LEU A 116 -15.49 33.91 25.37
C LEU A 116 -14.40 34.20 26.41
N ASN A 117 -13.82 33.16 27.01
CA ASN A 117 -12.79 33.28 28.05
C ASN A 117 -11.40 32.80 27.55
N ALA A 118 -11.23 32.63 26.23
CA ALA A 118 -10.04 32.04 25.65
C ALA A 118 -8.76 32.82 26.03
N GLN A 119 -8.76 34.15 26.10
CA GLN A 119 -7.60 34.94 26.52
C GLN A 119 -7.13 34.55 27.93
N HIS A 120 -8.06 34.43 28.87
CA HIS A 120 -7.75 34.04 30.25
C HIS A 120 -7.26 32.58 30.32
N ILE A 121 -7.85 31.68 29.53
CA ILE A 121 -7.42 30.28 29.42
C ILE A 121 -6.00 30.20 28.84
N LEU A 122 -5.70 30.92 27.76
CA LEU A 122 -4.38 30.96 27.11
C LEU A 122 -3.31 31.57 28.02
N LEU A 123 -3.62 32.67 28.72
CA LEU A 123 -2.73 33.24 29.73
C LEU A 123 -2.45 32.25 30.88
N CYS A 124 -3.46 31.53 31.37
CA CYS A 124 -3.29 30.46 32.35
C CYS A 124 -2.51 29.24 31.83
N LEU A 125 -2.45 29.05 30.50
CA LEU A 125 -1.61 28.04 29.82
C LEU A 125 -0.22 28.59 29.43
N GLY A 126 0.19 29.75 29.96
CA GLY A 126 1.54 30.30 29.76
C GLY A 126 1.82 30.82 28.35
N GLN A 127 0.78 31.19 27.60
CA GLN A 127 0.93 31.83 26.29
C GLN A 127 1.34 33.30 26.45
N ASP A 128 2.05 33.85 25.45
CA ASP A 128 2.37 35.27 25.40
C ASP A 128 1.10 36.16 25.49
N PRO A 129 1.10 37.24 26.30
CA PRO A 129 -0.11 38.05 26.51
C PRO A 129 -0.64 38.76 25.27
N GLU A 130 0.22 39.17 24.34
CA GLU A 130 -0.18 39.88 23.13
C GLU A 130 -0.66 38.88 22.07
N VAL A 131 0.04 37.75 21.89
CA VAL A 131 -0.42 36.64 21.05
C VAL A 131 -1.77 36.11 21.55
N ALA A 132 -1.98 35.99 22.86
CA ALA A 132 -3.25 35.60 23.46
C ALA A 132 -4.36 36.66 23.25
N ARG A 133 -4.02 37.96 23.26
CA ARG A 133 -4.95 39.07 22.97
C ARG A 133 -5.38 39.06 21.49
N ILE A 134 -4.43 38.89 20.58
CA ILE A 134 -4.65 38.71 19.14
C ILE A 134 -5.52 37.48 18.89
N ALA A 135 -5.26 36.37 19.59
CA ALA A 135 -6.05 35.16 19.50
C ALA A 135 -7.51 35.36 19.96
N GLN A 136 -7.73 36.01 21.11
CA GLN A 136 -9.09 36.34 21.57
C GLN A 136 -9.82 37.29 20.62
N LEU A 137 -9.13 38.26 20.00
CA LEU A 137 -9.73 39.14 19.02
C LEU A 137 -10.23 38.36 17.80
N TYR A 138 -9.43 37.43 17.27
CA TYR A 138 -9.85 36.53 16.19
C TYR A 138 -11.03 35.63 16.66
N ILE A 139 -10.91 34.97 17.81
CA ILE A 139 -11.96 34.07 18.34
C ILE A 139 -13.28 34.81 18.50
N THR A 140 -13.27 36.03 19.05
CA THR A 140 -14.48 36.83 19.30
C THR A 140 -15.17 37.24 17.99
N ALA A 141 -14.40 37.62 16.97
CA ALA A 141 -14.93 37.94 15.64
C ALA A 141 -15.42 36.68 14.89
N PHE A 142 -14.80 35.52 15.13
CA PHE A 142 -15.19 34.23 14.54
C PHE A 142 -16.40 33.58 15.23
N LEU A 143 -16.62 33.88 16.50
CA LEU A 143 -17.59 33.25 17.41
C LEU A 143 -19.02 33.07 16.84
N PRO A 144 -19.62 34.03 16.08
CA PRO A 144 -20.95 33.86 15.51
C PRO A 144 -21.07 32.69 14.50
N ALA A 145 -19.96 32.20 13.95
CA ALA A 145 -19.94 31.08 13.01
C ALA A 145 -19.95 29.70 13.68
N VAL A 146 -19.74 29.60 14.99
CA VAL A 146 -19.67 28.31 15.70
C VAL A 146 -20.95 27.45 15.53
N PRO A 147 -22.19 27.99 15.70
CA PRO A 147 -23.40 27.22 15.41
C PRO A 147 -23.50 26.74 13.96
N ALA A 148 -23.01 27.53 12.99
CA ALA A 148 -23.01 27.16 11.58
C ALA A 148 -22.08 25.98 11.29
N MET A 149 -20.90 25.93 11.93
CA MET A 149 -19.96 24.81 11.82
C MET A 149 -20.51 23.50 12.40
N PHE A 150 -21.25 23.56 13.52
CA PHE A 150 -21.93 22.39 14.08
C PHE A 150 -23.04 21.85 13.16
N LEU A 151 -23.77 22.73 12.48
CA LEU A 151 -24.89 22.36 11.60
C LEU A 151 -24.46 21.93 10.18
N TYR A 152 -23.30 22.40 9.68
CA TYR A 152 -22.82 22.11 8.33
C TYR A 152 -22.76 20.60 8.03
N LYS A 153 -22.08 19.81 8.87
CA LYS A 153 -21.88 18.37 8.64
C LYS A 153 -23.21 17.57 8.68
N PRO A 154 -24.13 17.76 9.65
CA PRO A 154 -25.48 17.18 9.61
C PRO A 154 -26.27 17.51 8.33
N LEU A 155 -26.31 18.78 7.91
CA LEU A 155 -27.04 19.21 6.70
C LEU A 155 -26.39 18.62 5.43
N GLY A 156 -25.07 18.57 5.38
CA GLY A 156 -24.29 17.95 4.31
C GLY A 156 -24.56 16.45 4.18
N SER A 157 -24.51 15.70 5.29
CA SER A 157 -24.86 14.27 5.30
C SER A 157 -26.33 14.00 4.96
N TYR A 158 -27.26 14.84 5.43
CA TYR A 158 -28.68 14.70 5.09
C TYR A 158 -28.93 14.81 3.58
N LEU A 159 -28.27 15.77 2.91
CA LEU A 159 -28.31 15.92 1.46
C LEU A 159 -27.61 14.75 0.73
N GLN A 160 -26.44 14.31 1.21
CA GLN A 160 -25.71 13.15 0.67
C GLN A 160 -26.56 11.87 0.74
N ASN A 161 -27.30 11.66 1.84
CA ASN A 161 -28.20 10.52 2.02
C ASN A 161 -29.39 10.49 1.04
N GLN A 162 -29.71 11.63 0.42
CA GLN A 162 -30.70 11.73 -0.67
C GLN A 162 -30.06 11.70 -2.06
N GLY A 163 -28.74 11.52 -2.16
CA GLY A 163 -27.98 11.58 -3.42
C GLY A 163 -27.75 13.00 -3.96
N ILE A 164 -27.96 14.03 -3.13
CA ILE A 164 -27.92 15.45 -3.53
C ILE A 164 -26.61 16.05 -3.04
N ILE A 165 -25.69 16.31 -3.98
CA ILE A 165 -24.28 16.62 -3.67
C ILE A 165 -23.85 18.00 -4.19
N LEU A 166 -24.23 18.34 -5.43
CA LEU A 166 -23.81 19.58 -6.10
C LEU A 166 -23.95 20.88 -5.28
N PRO A 167 -24.97 21.08 -4.41
CA PRO A 167 -25.05 22.27 -3.56
C PRO A 167 -23.79 22.52 -2.73
N GLN A 168 -23.20 21.45 -2.17
CA GLN A 168 -22.01 21.52 -1.30
C GLN A 168 -20.76 21.95 -2.07
N MET A 169 -20.66 21.52 -3.33
CA MET A 169 -19.61 21.95 -4.25
C MET A 169 -19.77 23.43 -4.63
N TYR A 170 -20.98 23.86 -5.00
CA TYR A 170 -21.23 25.27 -5.36
C TYR A 170 -21.05 26.23 -4.18
N THR A 171 -21.48 25.85 -2.96
CA THR A 171 -21.20 26.65 -1.75
C THR A 171 -19.72 26.77 -1.49
N ALA A 172 -18.93 25.70 -1.67
CA ALA A 172 -17.50 25.73 -1.40
C ALA A 172 -16.74 26.61 -2.42
N VAL A 173 -17.11 26.56 -3.71
CA VAL A 173 -16.55 27.48 -4.74
C VAL A 173 -16.84 28.93 -4.36
N LEU A 174 -18.12 29.25 -4.12
CA LEU A 174 -18.57 30.62 -3.85
C LEU A 174 -18.01 31.15 -2.53
N ALA A 175 -17.90 30.30 -1.50
CA ALA A 175 -17.29 30.66 -0.23
C ALA A 175 -15.80 31.01 -0.39
N ASN A 176 -15.03 30.30 -1.24
CA ASN A 176 -13.62 30.65 -1.44
C ASN A 176 -13.43 31.99 -2.15
N ILE A 177 -14.25 32.26 -3.17
CA ILE A 177 -14.25 33.54 -3.88
C ILE A 177 -14.66 34.67 -2.92
N ALA A 178 -15.72 34.46 -2.14
CA ALA A 178 -16.18 35.42 -1.13
C ALA A 178 -15.12 35.63 -0.03
N ASN A 179 -14.48 34.58 0.48
CA ASN A 179 -13.45 34.64 1.50
C ASN A 179 -12.22 35.42 1.00
N LEU A 180 -11.74 35.15 -0.22
CA LEU A 180 -10.63 35.86 -0.85
C LEU A 180 -10.93 37.36 -1.01
N LEU A 181 -12.09 37.71 -1.57
CA LEU A 181 -12.51 39.10 -1.74
C LEU A 181 -12.72 39.82 -0.39
N THR A 182 -13.34 39.13 0.58
CA THR A 182 -13.64 39.72 1.89
C THR A 182 -12.38 39.88 2.73
N ASN A 183 -11.41 38.95 2.69
CA ASN A 183 -10.08 39.15 3.28
C ASN A 183 -9.38 40.36 2.65
N TYR A 184 -9.34 40.46 1.32
CA TYR A 184 -8.70 41.57 0.63
C TYR A 184 -9.32 42.93 1.02
N VAL A 185 -10.65 43.04 1.05
CA VAL A 185 -11.34 44.28 1.46
C VAL A 185 -11.17 44.57 2.96
N PHE A 186 -11.35 43.57 3.83
CA PHE A 186 -11.30 43.79 5.28
C PHE A 186 -9.87 44.10 5.77
N LEU A 187 -8.83 43.67 5.03
CA LEU A 187 -7.44 43.95 5.36
C LEU A 187 -6.87 45.19 4.66
N HIS A 188 -7.12 45.39 3.36
CA HIS A 188 -6.52 46.50 2.61
C HIS A 188 -7.40 47.74 2.44
N TRP A 189 -8.72 47.65 2.63
CA TRP A 189 -9.65 48.78 2.47
C TRP A 189 -10.27 49.24 3.80
N LEU A 190 -10.46 48.33 4.76
CA LEU A 190 -11.05 48.63 6.07
C LEU A 190 -10.06 48.51 7.24
N ASP A 191 -8.84 48.04 6.98
CA ASP A 191 -7.73 47.87 7.95
C ASP A 191 -8.15 47.20 9.28
N LEU A 192 -9.00 46.18 9.21
CA LEU A 192 -9.54 45.47 10.36
C LEU A 192 -8.58 44.40 10.93
N GLY A 193 -7.37 44.30 10.35
CA GLY A 193 -6.32 43.35 10.73
C GLY A 193 -6.82 41.92 10.95
N VAL A 194 -6.27 41.27 11.98
CA VAL A 194 -6.61 39.88 12.35
C VAL A 194 -8.12 39.65 12.56
N GLY A 195 -8.86 40.66 13.04
CA GLY A 195 -10.32 40.59 13.24
C GLY A 195 -11.10 40.64 11.92
N GLY A 196 -10.58 41.36 10.91
CA GLY A 196 -11.09 41.32 9.55
C GLY A 196 -10.93 39.93 8.92
N SER A 197 -9.74 39.35 9.05
CA SER A 197 -9.44 37.98 8.60
C SER A 197 -10.41 36.96 9.23
N ALA A 198 -10.65 37.06 10.54
CA ALA A 198 -11.63 36.26 11.28
C ALA A 198 -13.06 36.43 10.77
N ALA A 199 -13.51 37.67 10.57
CA ALA A 199 -14.86 37.99 10.11
C ALA A 199 -15.12 37.49 8.69
N ALA A 200 -14.13 37.57 7.79
CA ALA A 200 -14.23 37.01 6.44
C ALA A 200 -14.45 35.48 6.46
N TYR A 201 -13.73 34.77 7.32
CA TYR A 201 -13.90 33.33 7.52
C TYR A 201 -15.24 32.99 8.20
N ALA A 202 -15.66 33.77 9.19
CA ALA A 202 -16.94 33.61 9.89
C ALA A 202 -18.13 33.74 8.93
N LEU A 203 -18.15 34.80 8.12
CA LEU A 203 -19.17 35.03 7.09
C LEU A 203 -19.22 33.87 6.08
N SER A 204 -18.05 33.33 5.70
CA SER A 204 -17.95 32.20 4.78
C SER A 204 -18.60 30.92 5.36
N GLN A 205 -18.34 30.60 6.63
CA GLN A 205 -18.95 29.45 7.31
C GLN A 205 -20.46 29.60 7.52
N ILE A 206 -20.91 30.80 7.93
CA ILE A 206 -22.34 31.13 8.07
C ILE A 206 -23.05 31.01 6.73
N TYR A 207 -22.48 31.56 5.66
CA TYR A 207 -23.01 31.48 4.29
C TYR A 207 -23.22 30.03 3.84
N ILE A 208 -22.23 29.15 4.04
CA ILE A 208 -22.34 27.73 3.66
C ILE A 208 -23.51 27.06 4.40
N CYS A 209 -23.62 27.25 5.71
CA CYS A 209 -24.71 26.64 6.50
C CYS A 209 -26.09 27.18 6.09
N VAL A 210 -26.24 28.51 5.98
CA VAL A 210 -27.49 29.16 5.59
C VAL A 210 -27.91 28.71 4.19
N PHE A 211 -26.98 28.62 3.23
CA PHE A 211 -27.29 28.14 1.88
C PHE A 211 -27.77 26.69 1.88
N LEU A 212 -27.11 25.77 2.60
CA LEU A 212 -27.55 24.37 2.64
C LEU A 212 -28.94 24.22 3.30
N PHE A 213 -29.20 24.95 4.39
CA PHE A 213 -30.52 24.94 5.03
C PHE A 213 -31.61 25.53 4.11
N ALA A 214 -31.35 26.69 3.50
CA ALA A 214 -32.25 27.31 2.54
C ALA A 214 -32.51 26.41 1.32
N TYR A 215 -31.49 25.69 0.84
CA TYR A 215 -31.63 24.72 -0.24
C TYR A 215 -32.54 23.55 0.14
N ILE A 216 -32.36 22.95 1.33
CA ILE A 216 -33.21 21.87 1.86
C ILE A 216 -34.67 22.32 1.97
N TRP A 217 -34.91 23.57 2.39
CA TRP A 217 -36.25 24.12 2.51
C TRP A 217 -36.87 24.46 1.15
N TRP A 218 -36.15 25.17 0.29
CA TRP A 218 -36.59 25.59 -1.05
C TRP A 218 -36.89 24.41 -1.98
N LYS A 219 -36.10 23.33 -1.89
CA LYS A 219 -36.34 22.07 -2.63
C LYS A 219 -37.32 21.12 -1.93
N LYS A 220 -37.93 21.53 -0.80
CA LYS A 220 -38.92 20.76 -0.02
C LYS A 220 -38.47 19.34 0.38
N LEU A 221 -37.16 19.13 0.52
CA LEU A 221 -36.56 17.80 0.75
C LEU A 221 -36.96 17.20 2.12
N HIS A 222 -37.31 18.07 3.07
CA HIS A 222 -37.83 17.71 4.38
C HIS A 222 -39.19 16.99 4.32
N VAL A 223 -40.07 17.30 3.36
CA VAL A 223 -41.48 16.86 3.38
C VAL A 223 -41.65 15.34 3.44
N ASN A 224 -40.79 14.58 2.75
CA ASN A 224 -40.87 13.12 2.68
C ASN A 224 -39.96 12.39 3.70
N THR A 225 -39.29 13.13 4.58
CA THR A 225 -38.28 12.59 5.53
C THR A 225 -38.45 13.08 6.96
N TRP A 226 -39.11 14.22 7.16
CA TRP A 226 -39.20 14.99 8.40
C TRP A 226 -40.67 15.45 8.56
N GLY A 227 -41.50 14.60 9.17
CA GLY A 227 -42.93 14.88 9.43
C GLY A 227 -43.18 15.85 10.60
N GLY A 228 -42.46 16.98 10.63
CA GLY A 228 -42.40 17.88 11.80
C GLY A 228 -41.45 17.39 12.90
N TRP A 229 -41.27 18.22 13.94
CA TRP A 229 -40.52 17.83 15.15
C TRP A 229 -41.34 16.82 15.94
N SER A 230 -40.84 15.59 16.05
CA SER A 230 -41.57 14.48 16.67
C SER A 230 -41.13 14.28 18.13
N VAL A 231 -42.04 13.86 19.02
CA VAL A 231 -41.65 13.43 20.37
C VAL A 231 -40.79 12.15 20.30
N GLU A 232 -40.98 11.30 19.29
CA GLU A 232 -40.03 10.22 18.95
C GLU A 232 -38.59 10.73 18.84
N SER A 233 -38.34 11.98 18.39
CA SER A 233 -36.99 12.52 18.34
C SER A 233 -36.34 12.66 19.72
N LEU A 234 -37.11 12.73 20.81
CA LEU A 234 -36.64 12.74 22.20
C LEU A 234 -36.51 11.33 22.82
N GLU A 235 -37.07 10.31 22.17
CA GLU A 235 -37.02 8.92 22.62
C GLU A 235 -35.79 8.17 22.10
N GLU A 236 -35.51 6.98 22.66
CA GLU A 236 -34.31 6.17 22.38
C GLU A 236 -32.96 6.93 22.42
N TRP A 237 -32.84 8.08 23.10
CA TRP A 237 -31.58 8.86 23.15
C TRP A 237 -30.38 8.02 23.63
N GLY A 238 -30.60 7.11 24.58
CA GLY A 238 -29.58 6.16 25.03
C GLY A 238 -29.14 5.12 23.99
N SER A 239 -29.89 4.92 22.89
CA SER A 239 -29.47 4.09 21.75
C SER A 239 -28.63 4.90 20.76
N PHE A 240 -29.06 6.13 20.45
CA PHE A 240 -28.33 7.07 19.59
C PHE A 240 -26.98 7.45 20.22
N MET A 241 -26.97 7.91 21.48
CA MET A 241 -25.76 8.40 22.14
C MET A 241 -24.70 7.31 22.39
N LYS A 242 -25.09 6.03 22.55
CA LYS A 242 -24.15 4.88 22.63
C LYS A 242 -23.32 4.67 21.36
N LEU A 243 -23.75 5.25 20.24
CA LEU A 243 -23.11 5.17 18.93
C LEU A 243 -22.58 6.55 18.47
N ALA A 244 -23.33 7.62 18.76
CA ALA A 244 -23.01 9.00 18.40
C ALA A 244 -21.85 9.56 19.23
N ILE A 245 -21.83 9.40 20.57
CA ILE A 245 -20.72 9.92 21.39
C ILE A 245 -19.37 9.38 20.90
N PRO A 246 -19.19 8.06 20.69
CA PRO A 246 -17.86 7.56 20.34
C PRO A 246 -17.46 7.89 18.90
N SER A 247 -18.38 7.91 17.93
CA SER A 247 -18.03 8.41 16.58
C SER A 247 -17.61 9.89 16.59
N THR A 248 -18.12 10.68 17.54
CA THR A 248 -17.70 12.08 17.71
C THR A 248 -16.31 12.15 18.33
N LEU A 249 -16.12 11.48 19.48
CA LEU A 249 -14.85 11.43 20.20
C LEU A 249 -13.70 10.88 19.34
N MET A 250 -13.95 9.85 18.53
CA MET A 250 -13.03 9.33 17.53
C MET A 250 -12.46 10.45 16.66
N THR A 251 -13.31 11.20 15.96
CA THR A 251 -12.87 12.31 15.11
C THR A 251 -12.25 13.46 15.93
N CYS A 252 -12.83 13.84 17.08
CA CYS A 252 -12.28 14.95 17.88
C CYS A 252 -10.86 14.67 18.36
N PHE A 253 -10.59 13.44 18.85
CA PHE A 253 -9.27 13.05 19.29
C PHE A 253 -8.24 12.96 18.14
N GLU A 254 -8.69 12.68 16.91
CA GLU A 254 -7.86 12.68 15.70
C GLU A 254 -7.40 14.11 15.31
N TRP A 255 -8.27 15.11 15.45
CA TRP A 255 -7.99 16.48 15.00
C TRP A 255 -7.42 17.39 16.09
N TRP A 256 -7.96 17.36 17.32
CA TRP A 256 -7.55 18.28 18.39
C TRP A 256 -6.06 18.17 18.75
N ILE A 257 -5.40 17.05 18.44
CA ILE A 257 -3.98 16.86 18.76
C ILE A 257 -3.08 17.80 17.93
N TYR A 258 -3.44 18.09 16.68
CA TYR A 258 -2.80 19.10 15.83
C TYR A 258 -2.93 20.51 16.45
N GLU A 259 -4.12 20.79 17.00
CA GLU A 259 -4.45 22.05 17.67
C GLU A 259 -3.68 22.19 19.02
N PHE A 260 -3.51 21.10 19.79
CA PHE A 260 -2.64 21.08 20.97
C PHE A 260 -1.18 21.39 20.65
N GLY A 261 -0.71 21.06 19.44
CA GLY A 261 0.58 21.51 18.94
C GLY A 261 0.69 23.03 18.80
N GLY A 262 -0.42 23.72 18.51
CA GLY A 262 -0.51 25.18 18.55
C GLY A 262 -0.23 25.72 19.96
N PHE A 263 -0.90 25.20 20.99
CA PHE A 263 -0.66 25.64 22.37
C PHE A 263 0.80 25.41 22.80
N PHE A 264 1.38 24.24 22.50
CA PHE A 264 2.76 23.97 22.86
C PHE A 264 3.78 24.77 22.04
N ALA A 265 3.52 25.02 20.75
CA ALA A 265 4.36 25.90 19.95
C ALA A 265 4.34 27.35 20.47
N GLY A 266 3.17 27.85 20.90
CA GLY A 266 3.05 29.17 21.52
C GLY A 266 3.80 29.35 22.84
N MET A 267 4.03 28.27 23.60
CA MET A 267 4.91 28.28 24.79
C MET A 267 6.42 28.32 24.43
N LEU A 268 6.79 28.03 23.17
CA LEU A 268 8.17 28.09 22.67
C LEU A 268 8.49 29.43 22.00
N GLY A 269 7.49 30.07 21.39
CA GLY A 269 7.55 31.42 20.84
C GLY A 269 6.66 31.63 19.62
N GLY A 270 6.50 32.89 19.21
CA GLY A 270 5.70 33.25 18.03
C GLY A 270 6.15 32.58 16.73
N ASP A 271 7.46 32.45 16.52
CA ASP A 271 8.02 31.84 15.30
C ASP A 271 7.72 30.33 15.19
N ASP A 272 7.78 29.58 16.30
CA ASP A 272 7.36 28.16 16.35
C ASP A 272 5.86 28.02 16.08
N LEU A 273 5.04 28.92 16.63
CA LEU A 273 3.58 28.90 16.50
C LEU A 273 3.12 29.27 15.07
N ALA A 274 3.75 30.26 14.44
CA ALA A 274 3.54 30.57 13.04
C ALA A 274 3.96 29.40 12.13
N ALA A 275 5.11 28.77 12.39
CA ALA A 275 5.56 27.60 11.64
C ALA A 275 4.67 26.36 11.86
N GLN A 276 4.19 26.11 13.08
CA GLN A 276 3.20 25.06 13.38
C GLN A 276 1.99 25.22 12.48
N HIS A 277 1.41 26.41 12.50
CA HIS A 277 0.18 26.69 11.76
C HIS A 277 0.34 26.51 10.25
N ILE A 278 1.47 26.92 9.67
CA ILE A 278 1.77 26.65 8.25
C ILE A 278 1.75 25.14 7.94
N VAL A 279 2.39 24.32 8.76
CA VAL A 279 2.44 22.86 8.54
C VAL A 279 1.07 22.21 8.75
N VAL A 280 0.29 22.66 9.75
CA VAL A 280 -1.11 22.24 9.95
C VAL A 280 -1.98 22.58 8.74
N MET A 281 -1.84 23.78 8.14
CA MET A 281 -2.61 24.15 6.94
C MET A 281 -2.27 23.28 5.72
N ILE A 282 -1.00 22.89 5.55
CA ILE A 282 -0.60 21.96 4.51
C ILE A 282 -1.19 20.56 4.79
N ALA A 283 -1.19 20.11 6.05
CA ALA A 283 -1.82 18.86 6.45
C ALA A 283 -3.35 18.82 6.17
N PHE A 284 -4.03 19.95 6.32
CA PHE A 284 -5.45 20.06 6.03
C PHE A 284 -5.76 19.98 4.52
N ILE A 285 -4.81 20.38 3.64
CA ILE A 285 -4.99 20.26 2.18
C ILE A 285 -4.94 18.80 1.72
N THR A 286 -3.97 18.04 2.22
CA THR A 286 -3.62 16.70 1.74
C THR A 286 -4.59 15.62 2.22
N TYR A 287 -5.12 15.75 3.45
CA TYR A 287 -6.12 14.84 4.04
C TYR A 287 -7.36 14.63 3.12
N MET A 288 -7.61 15.52 2.16
CA MET A 288 -8.84 15.57 1.38
C MET A 288 -8.95 14.58 0.22
N HIS A 289 -7.84 14.10 -0.34
CA HIS A 289 -7.85 13.13 -1.46
C HIS A 289 -8.37 11.74 -1.06
N VAL A 290 -8.46 11.50 0.24
CA VAL A 290 -8.60 10.20 0.88
C VAL A 290 -10.05 9.78 1.17
N PRO A 291 -10.85 10.51 1.99
CA PRO A 291 -12.12 10.00 2.53
C PRO A 291 -13.31 10.04 1.56
N VAL A 292 -13.10 10.34 0.27
CA VAL A 292 -14.19 10.46 -0.72
C VAL A 292 -14.45 9.13 -1.44
N TRP A 293 -13.44 8.28 -1.57
CA TRP A 293 -13.56 6.99 -2.27
C TRP A 293 -14.22 5.89 -1.42
N VAL A 294 -14.41 6.11 -0.11
CA VAL A 294 -14.70 5.05 0.88
C VAL A 294 -16.12 5.09 1.46
N THR A 295 -17.07 5.79 0.83
CA THR A 295 -18.50 5.76 1.20
C THR A 295 -19.32 5.00 0.14
N PRO A 296 -19.64 3.71 0.35
CA PRO A 296 -20.50 2.95 -0.55
C PRO A 296 -21.91 3.53 -0.56
N SER A 297 -22.53 3.65 -1.73
CA SER A 297 -23.87 4.21 -1.86
C SER A 297 -24.93 3.18 -1.49
N GLY A 298 -25.95 3.57 -0.73
CA GLY A 298 -26.93 2.60 -0.19
C GLY A 298 -27.72 1.83 -1.24
N GLN A 299 -27.83 2.37 -2.45
CA GLN A 299 -28.54 1.77 -3.58
C GLN A 299 -27.91 0.43 -4.03
N GLU A 300 -26.62 0.20 -3.74
CA GLU A 300 -25.92 -1.08 -3.98
C GLU A 300 -26.70 -2.28 -3.42
N THR A 301 -27.24 -2.16 -2.21
CA THR A 301 -27.91 -3.28 -1.51
C THR A 301 -29.29 -3.63 -2.05
N LEU A 302 -29.96 -2.68 -2.73
CA LEU A 302 -31.26 -2.94 -3.38
C LEU A 302 -31.10 -3.51 -4.79
N LEU A 303 -30.05 -3.09 -5.52
CA LEU A 303 -29.71 -3.67 -6.83
C LEU A 303 -29.19 -5.11 -6.71
N GLU A 304 -28.60 -5.48 -5.57
CA GLU A 304 -28.16 -6.86 -5.29
C GLU A 304 -29.33 -7.87 -5.25
N HIS A 305 -30.57 -7.41 -5.01
CA HIS A 305 -31.77 -8.26 -5.02
C HIS A 305 -32.53 -8.32 -6.35
N SER A 306 -32.37 -7.32 -7.23
CA SER A 306 -33.05 -7.27 -8.54
C SER A 306 -32.16 -7.64 -9.73
N SER A 307 -30.85 -7.75 -9.54
CA SER A 307 -29.90 -8.19 -10.58
C SER A 307 -29.65 -9.71 -10.53
N PRO A 308 -29.46 -10.38 -11.70
CA PRO A 308 -29.14 -11.80 -11.74
C PRO A 308 -27.88 -12.18 -10.94
N PRO A 309 -27.72 -13.45 -10.50
CA PRO A 309 -26.57 -13.90 -9.68
C PRO A 309 -25.19 -13.58 -10.27
N ARG A 310 -25.13 -13.38 -11.60
CA ARG A 310 -23.94 -13.05 -12.38
C ARG A 310 -23.47 -11.59 -12.28
N TYR A 311 -23.94 -10.83 -11.28
CA TYR A 311 -23.53 -9.44 -11.06
C TYR A 311 -23.13 -9.10 -9.60
N ARG A 312 -23.54 -9.88 -8.59
CA ARG A 312 -23.39 -9.54 -7.16
C ARG A 312 -21.97 -9.24 -6.67
N TRP A 313 -20.95 -10.00 -7.09
CA TRP A 313 -19.60 -9.84 -6.51
C TRP A 313 -18.92 -8.53 -6.97
N PHE A 314 -19.56 -7.67 -7.78
CA PHE A 314 -19.09 -6.33 -8.11
C PHE A 314 -19.09 -5.35 -6.93
N PHE A 315 -20.08 -5.41 -6.04
CA PHE A 315 -20.14 -4.50 -4.88
C PHE A 315 -19.08 -4.84 -3.82
N GLN A 316 -18.50 -6.05 -3.85
CA GLN A 316 -17.28 -6.40 -3.11
C GLN A 316 -15.98 -6.01 -3.85
N PHE A 317 -16.06 -5.69 -5.14
CA PHE A 317 -14.94 -5.49 -6.05
C PHE A 317 -14.50 -4.00 -6.11
N ASP A 318 -15.41 -3.07 -5.84
CA ASP A 318 -15.18 -1.61 -5.86
C ASP A 318 -14.46 -1.11 -4.59
N ARG A 319 -14.93 -1.56 -3.42
CA ARG A 319 -14.44 -1.15 -2.08
C ARG A 319 -12.95 -1.45 -1.82
N SER A 320 -12.33 -2.33 -2.60
CA SER A 320 -10.90 -2.69 -2.44
C SER A 320 -9.95 -1.86 -3.33
N HIS A 321 -10.47 -1.23 -4.38
CA HIS A 321 -9.68 -0.30 -5.21
C HIS A 321 -9.60 1.08 -4.55
N SER A 322 -10.71 1.51 -3.95
CA SER A 322 -10.84 2.71 -3.12
C SER A 322 -9.68 2.91 -2.12
N SER A 323 -9.46 1.96 -1.21
CA SER A 323 -8.38 2.04 -0.21
C SER A 323 -6.98 2.02 -0.82
N SER A 324 -6.77 1.23 -1.88
CA SER A 324 -5.49 1.15 -2.60
C SER A 324 -5.14 2.45 -3.32
N LEU A 325 -6.13 3.10 -3.93
CA LEU A 325 -5.99 4.38 -4.62
C LEU A 325 -5.65 5.49 -3.62
N SER A 326 -6.39 5.55 -2.51
CA SER A 326 -6.21 6.51 -1.43
C SER A 326 -4.76 6.56 -0.90
N VAL A 327 -4.21 5.40 -0.53
CA VAL A 327 -2.82 5.29 -0.02
C VAL A 327 -1.80 5.62 -1.11
N SER A 328 -2.07 5.24 -2.37
CA SER A 328 -1.20 5.60 -3.49
C SER A 328 -1.14 7.11 -3.71
N CYS A 329 -2.26 7.82 -3.57
CA CYS A 329 -2.30 9.28 -3.64
C CYS A 329 -1.53 9.91 -2.47
N SER A 330 -1.76 9.47 -1.23
CA SER A 330 -1.10 10.04 -0.04
C SER A 330 0.43 9.87 -0.07
N VAL A 331 0.94 8.76 -0.63
CA VAL A 331 2.38 8.54 -0.83
C VAL A 331 2.97 9.46 -1.91
N VAL A 332 2.29 9.62 -3.05
CA VAL A 332 2.75 10.54 -4.12
C VAL A 332 2.74 11.99 -3.63
N GLU A 333 1.71 12.36 -2.87
CA GLU A 333 1.51 13.69 -2.29
C GLU A 333 2.57 14.03 -1.22
N GLY A 334 2.83 13.12 -0.27
CA GLY A 334 3.91 13.29 0.71
C GLY A 334 5.30 13.40 0.06
N LEU A 335 5.54 12.69 -1.06
CA LEU A 335 6.79 12.81 -1.82
C LEU A 335 6.89 14.14 -2.60
N MET A 336 5.77 14.66 -3.14
CA MET A 336 5.73 15.98 -3.78
C MET A 336 5.93 17.12 -2.79
N LEU A 337 5.31 17.05 -1.61
CA LEU A 337 5.49 18.08 -0.58
C LEU A 337 6.88 17.97 0.08
N GLY A 338 7.43 16.76 0.20
CA GLY A 338 8.81 16.53 0.64
C GLY A 338 9.87 17.14 -0.29
N SER A 339 9.60 17.21 -1.60
CA SER A 339 10.49 17.88 -2.56
C SER A 339 10.28 19.39 -2.64
N MET A 340 9.10 19.90 -2.23
CA MET A 340 8.77 21.33 -2.22
C MET A 340 8.87 22.02 -0.84
N LYS A 341 9.19 21.29 0.24
CA LYS A 341 9.17 21.75 1.65
C LYS A 341 9.76 23.14 1.93
N THR A 342 10.88 23.51 1.31
CA THR A 342 11.50 24.84 1.49
C THR A 342 10.76 25.92 0.70
N VAL A 343 10.24 25.60 -0.48
CA VAL A 343 9.40 26.52 -1.29
C VAL A 343 8.07 26.79 -0.58
N ILE A 344 7.52 25.79 0.11
CA ILE A 344 6.24 25.89 0.83
C ILE A 344 6.25 26.99 1.89
N GLY A 345 7.32 27.13 2.68
CA GLY A 345 7.43 28.21 3.67
C GLY A 345 7.36 29.60 3.03
N TYR A 346 8.09 29.81 1.93
CA TYR A 346 8.14 31.08 1.19
C TYR A 346 6.80 31.50 0.54
N ILE A 347 5.77 30.64 0.53
CA ILE A 347 4.42 31.01 0.08
C ILE A 347 3.73 31.93 1.11
N PHE A 348 4.00 31.73 2.40
CA PHE A 348 3.27 32.37 3.50
C PHE A 348 4.02 33.51 4.18
N THR A 349 5.35 33.40 4.32
CA THR A 349 6.21 34.40 4.96
C THR A 349 7.56 34.51 4.26
N SER A 350 8.21 35.66 4.41
CA SER A 350 9.57 35.92 3.94
C SER A 350 10.63 35.79 5.04
N ASP A 351 10.24 35.44 6.27
CA ASP A 351 11.17 35.22 7.38
C ASP A 351 11.85 33.85 7.27
N GLU A 352 13.15 33.85 6.94
CA GLU A 352 13.95 32.64 6.77
C GLU A 352 13.93 31.72 8.01
N LYS A 353 13.76 32.24 9.23
CA LYS A 353 13.69 31.40 10.44
C LYS A 353 12.43 30.54 10.43
N ILE A 354 11.27 31.15 10.13
CA ILE A 354 9.99 30.46 10.05
C ILE A 354 9.99 29.54 8.83
N VAL A 355 10.51 29.97 7.68
CA VAL A 355 10.63 29.11 6.49
C VAL A 355 11.49 27.88 6.75
N ASN A 356 12.60 28.03 7.48
CA ASN A 356 13.44 26.91 7.88
C ASN A 356 12.70 25.99 8.90
N LEU A 357 12.06 26.53 9.93
CA LEU A 357 11.26 25.74 10.88
C LEU A 357 10.13 24.95 10.19
N VAL A 358 9.45 25.57 9.23
CA VAL A 358 8.46 24.91 8.36
C VAL A 358 9.13 23.81 7.55
N SER A 359 10.24 24.09 6.87
CA SER A 359 10.95 23.09 6.04
C SER A 359 11.44 21.89 6.88
N TYR A 360 11.91 22.11 8.12
CA TYR A 360 12.27 21.04 9.06
C TYR A 360 11.05 20.22 9.48
N SER A 361 9.97 20.88 9.90
CA SER A 361 8.75 20.24 10.43
C SER A 361 7.95 19.51 9.34
N MET A 362 7.93 20.07 8.11
CA MET A 362 7.39 19.44 6.91
C MET A 362 8.01 18.06 6.63
N ASN A 363 9.26 17.79 7.02
CA ASN A 363 9.83 16.44 6.84
C ASN A 363 9.04 15.40 7.65
N ALA A 364 8.82 15.66 8.95
CA ALA A 364 8.06 14.77 9.80
C ALA A 364 6.59 14.67 9.34
N TYR A 365 6.00 15.79 8.91
CA TYR A 365 4.65 15.81 8.38
C TYR A 365 4.49 15.04 7.05
N CYS A 366 5.44 15.10 6.11
CA CYS A 366 5.35 14.36 4.85
C CYS A 366 5.34 12.83 5.05
N PHE A 367 6.00 12.32 6.09
CA PHE A 367 5.85 10.92 6.50
C PHE A 367 4.51 10.66 7.22
N LEU A 368 4.02 11.61 8.02
CA LEU A 368 2.74 11.51 8.73
C LEU A 368 1.58 11.26 7.75
N GLN A 369 1.54 12.01 6.64
CA GLN A 369 0.46 11.94 5.63
C GLN A 369 0.21 10.53 5.08
N ILE A 370 1.27 9.71 4.97
CA ILE A 370 1.18 8.32 4.49
C ILE A 370 0.35 7.45 5.46
N PHE A 371 0.50 7.70 6.75
CA PHE A 371 -0.18 6.98 7.81
C PHE A 371 -1.56 7.58 8.09
N ASP A 372 -1.69 8.90 8.06
CA ASP A 372 -2.94 9.61 8.33
C ASP A 372 -3.98 9.37 7.23
N GLY A 373 -3.56 9.42 5.97
CA GLY A 373 -4.37 9.02 4.81
C GLY A 373 -4.82 7.55 4.85
N LEU A 374 -4.26 6.74 5.75
CA LEU A 374 -4.67 5.37 6.03
C LEU A 374 -5.45 5.24 7.34
N VAL A 375 -5.16 6.04 8.39
CA VAL A 375 -6.05 6.21 9.58
C VAL A 375 -7.45 6.53 9.07
N CYS A 376 -7.59 7.54 8.19
CA CYS A 376 -8.82 7.92 7.51
C CYS A 376 -9.62 6.73 6.94
N VAL A 377 -8.97 5.94 6.08
CA VAL A 377 -9.58 4.82 5.35
C VAL A 377 -10.04 3.76 6.35
N CYS A 378 -9.20 3.46 7.33
CA CYS A 378 -9.49 2.43 8.32
C CYS A 378 -10.56 2.89 9.34
N SER A 379 -10.51 4.13 9.79
CA SER A 379 -11.52 4.83 10.59
C SER A 379 -12.90 4.75 9.90
N GLY A 380 -12.97 5.15 8.62
CA GLY A 380 -14.17 5.07 7.79
C GLY A 380 -14.70 3.64 7.61
N ILE A 381 -13.82 2.64 7.51
CA ILE A 381 -14.22 1.23 7.43
C ILE A 381 -14.76 0.72 8.78
N ILE A 382 -14.13 1.04 9.92
CA ILE A 382 -14.62 0.63 11.26
C ILE A 382 -15.97 1.28 11.56
N LEU A 383 -16.11 2.58 11.29
CA LEU A 383 -17.36 3.33 11.30
C LEU A 383 -18.41 2.65 10.41
N GLY A 384 -18.08 2.32 9.16
CA GLY A 384 -18.96 1.62 8.23
C GLY A 384 -19.38 0.21 8.68
N THR A 385 -18.70 -0.38 9.67
CA THR A 385 -19.13 -1.61 10.33
C THR A 385 -20.00 -1.38 11.58
N GLY A 386 -20.13 -0.13 12.04
CA GLY A 386 -20.82 0.30 13.26
C GLY A 386 -20.08 -0.10 14.53
N ARG A 387 -18.75 0.12 14.57
CA ARG A 387 -17.87 -0.20 15.73
C ARG A 387 -17.04 0.99 16.20
N GLN A 388 -17.52 2.22 15.97
CA GLN A 388 -16.83 3.46 16.35
C GLN A 388 -16.37 3.53 17.83
N ASN A 389 -16.99 2.81 18.76
CA ASN A 389 -16.59 2.77 20.17
C ASN A 389 -15.15 2.24 20.35
N ILE A 390 -14.76 1.25 19.55
CA ILE A 390 -13.39 0.71 19.53
C ILE A 390 -12.44 1.74 18.90
N ALA A 391 -12.92 2.47 17.89
CA ALA A 391 -12.14 3.48 17.20
C ALA A 391 -11.85 4.72 18.07
N ALA A 392 -12.84 5.14 18.86
CA ALA A 392 -12.78 6.29 19.77
C ALA A 392 -11.81 6.10 20.93
N VAL A 393 -11.93 4.96 21.64
CA VAL A 393 -11.05 4.61 22.77
C VAL A 393 -9.60 4.52 22.30
N ALA A 394 -9.37 3.99 21.09
CA ALA A 394 -8.04 3.95 20.52
C ALA A 394 -7.52 5.35 20.15
N ASN A 395 -8.29 6.21 19.46
CA ASN A 395 -7.81 7.59 19.18
C ASN A 395 -7.51 8.34 20.48
N PHE A 396 -8.25 8.10 21.57
CA PHE A 396 -7.91 8.66 22.88
C PHE A 396 -6.57 8.15 23.42
N ILE A 397 -6.41 6.81 23.50
CA ILE A 397 -5.21 6.19 24.05
C ILE A 397 -3.98 6.52 23.20
N GLY A 398 -4.13 6.46 21.87
CA GLY A 398 -3.15 6.94 20.90
C GLY A 398 -2.80 8.40 21.15
N TYR A 399 -3.69 9.34 20.81
CA TYR A 399 -3.31 10.76 20.75
C TYR A 399 -3.09 11.42 22.12
N TYR A 400 -3.71 10.94 23.21
CA TYR A 400 -3.69 11.63 24.52
C TYR A 400 -3.02 10.86 25.65
N CYS A 401 -3.11 9.53 25.69
CA CYS A 401 -2.38 8.75 26.69
C CYS A 401 -0.95 8.43 26.24
N ILE A 402 -0.70 8.33 24.93
CA ILE A 402 0.61 8.03 24.36
C ILE A 402 1.21 9.25 23.66
N GLY A 403 0.47 9.89 22.75
CA GLY A 403 0.95 10.98 21.88
C GLY A 403 1.23 12.29 22.63
N LEU A 404 0.26 12.79 23.41
CA LEU A 404 0.38 14.10 24.06
C LEU A 404 1.55 14.21 25.07
N PRO A 405 1.78 13.26 26.02
CA PRO A 405 2.89 13.37 26.96
C PRO A 405 4.23 13.28 26.26
N LEU A 406 4.30 12.45 25.22
CA LEU A 406 5.46 12.22 24.38
C LEU A 406 5.82 13.44 23.53
N ILE A 407 4.80 14.09 22.94
CA ILE A 407 4.91 15.38 22.25
C ILE A 407 5.51 16.42 23.21
N VAL A 408 4.95 16.57 24.41
CA VAL A 408 5.45 17.54 25.42
C VAL A 408 6.91 17.24 25.80
N THR A 409 7.26 15.98 26.05
CA THR A 409 8.65 15.58 26.35
C THR A 409 9.59 15.89 25.19
N LEU A 410 9.22 15.58 23.94
CA LEU A 410 10.05 15.86 22.77
C LEU A 410 10.21 17.37 22.50
N MET A 411 9.13 18.14 22.63
CA MET A 411 9.15 19.59 22.38
C MET A 411 9.99 20.35 23.43
N PHE A 412 9.73 20.13 24.72
CA PHE A 412 10.27 20.95 25.80
C PHE A 412 11.46 20.30 26.53
N VAL A 413 11.38 19.01 26.87
CA VAL A 413 12.41 18.34 27.68
C VAL A 413 13.63 17.98 26.82
N ALA A 414 13.39 17.33 25.67
CA ALA A 414 14.41 17.09 24.64
C ALA A 414 14.72 18.34 23.77
N LYS A 415 14.01 19.46 24.01
CA LYS A 415 14.19 20.76 23.34
C LYS A 415 14.14 20.72 21.80
N LEU A 416 13.47 19.72 21.21
CA LEU A 416 13.32 19.60 19.75
C LEU A 416 12.33 20.62 19.16
N ARG A 417 11.76 21.49 20.01
CA ARG A 417 10.80 22.53 19.66
C ARG A 417 9.69 21.97 18.75
N LEU A 418 9.29 22.72 17.72
CA LEU A 418 8.29 22.31 16.75
C LEU A 418 8.52 20.94 16.10
N LEU A 419 9.77 20.54 15.84
CA LEU A 419 10.05 19.23 15.22
C LEU A 419 9.69 18.07 16.18
N GLY A 420 9.80 18.29 17.49
CA GLY A 420 9.35 17.34 18.51
C GLY A 420 7.84 17.06 18.44
N PHE A 421 7.03 18.08 18.12
CA PHE A 421 5.59 17.93 17.93
C PHE A 421 5.27 16.96 16.78
N TRP A 422 5.76 17.27 15.58
CA TRP A 422 5.41 16.51 14.38
C TRP A 422 5.98 15.09 14.39
N LEU A 423 7.12 14.87 15.06
CA LEU A 423 7.62 13.52 15.30
C LEU A 423 6.70 12.76 16.26
N GLY A 424 6.44 13.27 17.46
CA GLY A 424 5.55 12.61 18.43
C GLY A 424 4.16 12.32 17.86
N LEU A 425 3.64 13.20 17.00
CA LEU A 425 2.37 13.00 16.32
C LEU A 425 2.43 12.00 15.14
N LEU A 426 3.43 12.05 14.25
CA LEU A 426 3.66 11.04 13.20
C LEU A 426 3.63 9.63 13.81
N ILE A 427 4.40 9.49 14.88
CA ILE A 427 4.51 8.29 15.68
C ILE A 427 3.16 7.87 16.25
N CYS A 428 2.38 8.81 16.79
CA CYS A 428 1.04 8.52 17.28
C CYS A 428 0.07 8.04 16.17
N VAL A 429 -0.01 8.76 15.05
CA VAL A 429 -0.82 8.43 13.87
C VAL A 429 -0.49 7.02 13.36
N VAL A 430 0.78 6.63 13.41
CA VAL A 430 1.27 5.27 13.12
C VAL A 430 0.75 4.22 14.11
N LEU A 431 0.87 4.46 15.43
CA LEU A 431 0.38 3.50 16.43
C LEU A 431 -1.11 3.23 16.17
N GLN A 432 -1.82 4.31 15.86
CA GLN A 432 -3.26 4.36 15.72
C GLN A 432 -3.77 3.72 14.43
N SER A 433 -3.11 4.00 13.30
CA SER A 433 -3.39 3.30 12.03
C SER A 433 -3.10 1.81 12.12
N THR A 434 -2.06 1.39 12.86
CA THR A 434 -1.83 -0.05 13.11
C THR A 434 -3.01 -0.66 13.85
N PHE A 435 -3.45 -0.02 14.93
CA PHE A 435 -4.53 -0.53 15.77
C PHE A 435 -5.84 -0.66 14.96
N TYR A 436 -6.21 0.36 14.17
CA TYR A 436 -7.37 0.31 13.29
C TYR A 436 -7.29 -0.83 12.27
N ILE A 437 -6.10 -1.06 11.69
CA ILE A 437 -5.87 -2.19 10.81
C ILE A 437 -6.06 -3.54 11.53
N ILE A 438 -5.49 -3.71 12.72
CA ILE A 438 -5.60 -4.95 13.50
C ILE A 438 -7.07 -5.21 13.86
N VAL A 439 -7.85 -4.16 14.15
CA VAL A 439 -9.30 -4.26 14.34
C VAL A 439 -9.98 -4.74 13.06
N ILE A 440 -9.78 -4.07 11.91
CA ILE A 440 -10.44 -4.40 10.63
C ILE A 440 -10.11 -5.82 10.16
N PHE A 441 -8.85 -6.24 10.24
CA PHE A 441 -8.44 -7.57 9.82
C PHE A 441 -8.93 -8.68 10.77
N LYS A 442 -9.38 -8.32 11.98
CA LYS A 442 -10.10 -9.22 12.91
C LYS A 442 -11.64 -9.13 12.76
N LEU A 443 -12.20 -8.18 11.99
CA LEU A 443 -13.63 -8.14 11.69
C LEU A 443 -14.01 -9.26 10.71
N ASN A 444 -14.70 -10.29 11.18
CA ASN A 444 -15.21 -11.35 10.31
C ASN A 444 -16.29 -10.79 9.36
N TRP A 445 -15.94 -10.42 8.12
CA TRP A 445 -16.88 -9.84 7.15
C TRP A 445 -18.17 -10.64 6.96
N LYS A 446 -18.18 -11.98 7.00
CA LYS A 446 -19.42 -12.75 6.86
C LYS A 446 -20.33 -12.51 8.08
N LYS A 447 -19.75 -12.50 9.29
CA LYS A 447 -20.46 -12.12 10.52
C LYS A 447 -20.84 -10.63 10.51
N MET A 448 -20.02 -9.71 9.99
CA MET A 448 -20.37 -8.29 9.89
C MET A 448 -21.48 -8.02 8.86
N THR A 449 -21.50 -8.75 7.74
CA THR A 449 -22.63 -8.74 6.79
C THR A 449 -23.85 -9.35 7.45
N GLU A 450 -23.75 -10.51 8.11
CA GLU A 450 -24.85 -11.09 8.88
C GLU A 450 -25.30 -10.21 10.06
N GLU A 451 -24.44 -9.36 10.64
CA GLU A 451 -24.76 -8.38 11.69
C GLU A 451 -25.27 -7.06 11.12
N ALA A 452 -24.93 -6.67 9.89
CA ALA A 452 -25.49 -5.52 9.19
C ALA A 452 -26.87 -5.87 8.61
N VAL A 453 -26.95 -7.02 7.93
CA VAL A 453 -28.19 -7.70 7.56
C VAL A 453 -29.02 -7.93 8.82
N LYS A 454 -28.52 -8.47 9.94
CA LYS A 454 -29.29 -8.50 11.21
C LYS A 454 -29.50 -7.13 11.86
N ARG A 455 -28.78 -6.05 11.55
CA ARG A 455 -29.17 -4.71 12.02
C ARG A 455 -30.32 -4.12 11.20
N ALA A 456 -30.46 -4.53 9.94
CA ALA A 456 -31.67 -4.33 9.14
C ALA A 456 -32.76 -5.34 9.54
N GLU A 457 -32.57 -6.63 9.25
CA GLU A 457 -33.44 -7.77 9.53
C GLU A 457 -33.80 -7.95 11.00
N LYS A 458 -32.91 -7.96 12.00
CA LYS A 458 -33.34 -8.09 13.41
C LYS A 458 -34.09 -6.83 13.87
N LYS A 459 -33.89 -5.65 13.25
CA LYS A 459 -34.85 -4.54 13.43
C LYS A 459 -36.15 -4.77 12.66
N VAL A 460 -36.16 -5.29 11.43
CA VAL A 460 -37.38 -5.69 10.70
C VAL A 460 -38.11 -6.85 11.41
N HIS A 461 -37.41 -7.72 12.12
CA HIS A 461 -37.95 -8.92 12.77
C HIS A 461 -38.31 -8.66 14.22
N LEU A 462 -37.68 -7.70 14.92
CA LEU A 462 -38.31 -7.05 16.07
C LEU A 462 -39.48 -6.15 15.63
N THR A 463 -39.46 -5.56 14.43
CA THR A 463 -40.62 -4.81 13.91
C THR A 463 -41.75 -5.75 13.49
N LEU A 464 -41.46 -6.96 13.01
CA LEU A 464 -42.43 -8.02 12.71
C LEU A 464 -42.79 -8.88 13.93
N LEU A 465 -42.02 -8.83 15.02
CA LEU A 465 -42.42 -9.40 16.32
C LEU A 465 -43.13 -8.37 17.19
N SER A 466 -42.87 -7.06 17.04
CA SER A 466 -43.71 -6.02 17.63
C SER A 466 -45.01 -5.86 16.85
N ALA A 467 -44.96 -5.81 15.50
CA ALA A 467 -46.16 -5.81 14.67
C ALA A 467 -46.88 -7.17 14.65
N GLY A 468 -46.17 -8.29 14.79
CA GLY A 468 -46.75 -9.64 14.87
C GLY A 468 -47.32 -9.98 16.24
N ALA A 469 -46.77 -9.41 17.32
CA ALA A 469 -47.44 -9.35 18.63
C ALA A 469 -48.47 -8.20 18.73
N LEU A 470 -48.74 -7.50 17.62
CA LEU A 470 -49.83 -6.53 17.44
C LEU A 470 -50.81 -6.94 16.34
N SER A 471 -50.69 -8.15 15.76
CA SER A 471 -51.57 -8.66 14.71
C SER A 471 -52.54 -9.72 15.24
N ASP A 472 -53.25 -9.39 16.33
CA ASP A 472 -54.57 -9.94 16.59
C ASP A 472 -55.62 -9.15 15.76
N PRO A 473 -56.78 -9.73 15.40
CA PRO A 473 -57.27 -9.57 14.03
C PRO A 473 -58.46 -8.61 13.89
N LEU A 474 -58.21 -7.31 13.87
CA LEU A 474 -59.19 -6.28 13.53
C LEU A 474 -58.53 -5.25 12.57
N GLY A 475 -58.94 -5.07 11.32
CA GLY A 475 -59.99 -5.74 10.54
C GLY A 475 -60.79 -4.68 9.78
N ASP A 476 -61.02 -4.86 8.47
CA ASP A 476 -61.95 -3.98 7.75
C ASP A 476 -62.70 -4.68 6.61
N SER A 477 -63.82 -4.04 6.31
CA SER A 477 -64.97 -4.45 5.55
C SER A 477 -64.89 -4.06 4.06
N THR A 478 -65.76 -4.69 3.25
CA THR A 478 -66.46 -4.17 2.05
C THR A 478 -65.81 -3.05 1.18
N ALA A 479 -65.81 -3.12 -0.15
CA ALA A 479 -66.39 -4.08 -1.10
C ALA A 479 -65.88 -3.82 -2.55
N GLY A 480 -66.38 -4.56 -3.55
CA GLY A 480 -66.24 -4.22 -4.99
C GLY A 480 -65.03 -4.87 -5.68
N GLN A 481 -64.95 -6.20 -5.78
CA GLN A 481 -65.56 -6.98 -6.88
C GLN A 481 -65.31 -6.45 -8.30
N THR A 482 -64.25 -6.95 -8.95
CA THR A 482 -64.38 -7.71 -10.22
C THR A 482 -63.35 -8.84 -10.21
N ALA A 483 -63.77 -10.08 -9.97
CA ALA A 483 -62.87 -11.24 -9.96
C ALA A 483 -63.60 -12.54 -10.34
N THR A 484 -63.22 -13.14 -11.47
CA THR A 484 -63.42 -14.54 -11.87
C THR A 484 -62.51 -14.81 -13.08
N ASN A 485 -61.80 -15.93 -13.26
CA ASN A 485 -61.37 -17.03 -12.38
C ASN A 485 -60.02 -17.51 -12.99
N GLY A 486 -59.08 -18.14 -12.27
CA GLY A 486 -59.18 -18.76 -10.96
C GLY A 486 -58.77 -20.24 -11.04
N LYS A 487 -57.46 -20.51 -11.10
CA LYS A 487 -56.89 -21.86 -10.90
C LYS A 487 -55.64 -21.80 -10.02
N SER A 488 -55.88 -22.03 -8.72
CA SER A 488 -55.06 -22.83 -7.81
C SER A 488 -53.56 -22.97 -8.12
N VAL A 489 -52.73 -22.28 -7.35
CA VAL A 489 -51.38 -22.76 -7.04
C VAL A 489 -51.46 -23.49 -5.71
N ASP A 490 -51.50 -24.83 -5.76
CA ASP A 490 -51.18 -25.71 -4.64
C ASP A 490 -50.58 -26.99 -5.23
N GLY A 491 -49.44 -27.45 -4.71
CA GLY A 491 -48.66 -28.49 -5.36
C GLY A 491 -47.17 -28.52 -5.01
N TYR A 492 -46.86 -28.78 -3.73
CA TYR A 492 -45.59 -29.46 -3.40
C TYR A 492 -45.61 -30.90 -3.98
N VAL A 493 -44.41 -31.48 -4.19
CA VAL A 493 -44.08 -32.93 -4.35
C VAL A 493 -43.58 -33.40 -5.74
N SER A 494 -42.59 -34.31 -5.67
CA SER A 494 -42.06 -35.25 -6.67
C SER A 494 -41.24 -34.71 -7.85
N VAL A 495 -39.92 -34.87 -7.69
CA VAL A 495 -39.06 -35.33 -8.80
C VAL A 495 -39.35 -36.82 -9.02
N LYS A 496 -39.60 -37.22 -10.28
CA LYS A 496 -39.41 -38.59 -10.78
C LYS A 496 -39.14 -38.55 -12.29
N SER A 497 -38.62 -39.65 -12.84
CA SER A 497 -37.86 -39.67 -14.10
C SER A 497 -38.30 -40.77 -15.06
N GLU A 498 -38.36 -40.46 -16.36
CA GLU A 498 -38.36 -41.36 -17.52
C GLU A 498 -38.07 -40.49 -18.78
N GLY A 499 -37.32 -40.91 -19.81
CA GLY A 499 -36.46 -42.08 -19.95
C GLY A 499 -35.90 -42.21 -21.38
N HIS A 500 -34.58 -42.47 -21.52
CA HIS A 500 -33.86 -42.82 -22.76
C HIS A 500 -33.91 -41.82 -23.96
N ASP A 501 -33.04 -41.88 -24.97
CA ASP A 501 -31.81 -42.67 -25.21
C ASP A 501 -30.55 -41.78 -25.22
N GLY A 502 -29.34 -42.32 -25.39
CA GLY A 502 -28.12 -41.52 -25.37
C GLY A 502 -26.97 -42.00 -26.26
N GLU A 503 -26.12 -41.04 -26.65
CA GLU A 503 -24.70 -41.26 -26.90
C GLU A 503 -23.91 -39.97 -26.63
N HIS A 504 -22.58 -40.06 -26.50
CA HIS A 504 -21.74 -38.98 -25.95
C HIS A 504 -21.25 -37.98 -27.01
N VAL A 505 -21.22 -36.67 -26.68
CA VAL A 505 -20.05 -35.78 -26.93
C VAL A 505 -20.09 -34.49 -26.08
N VAL A 506 -19.00 -34.28 -25.32
CA VAL A 506 -18.35 -33.03 -24.84
C VAL A 506 -19.17 -31.72 -24.71
N GLN A 507 -19.25 -31.20 -23.49
CA GLN A 507 -19.55 -29.79 -23.20
C GLN A 507 -18.46 -28.82 -23.70
N GLN A 508 -18.82 -27.68 -24.28
CA GLN A 508 -18.02 -26.45 -24.13
C GLN A 508 -18.89 -25.20 -23.95
N ASN A 509 -18.43 -24.28 -23.10
CA ASN A 509 -19.25 -23.22 -22.52
C ASN A 509 -18.44 -21.92 -22.36
N ARG A 510 -18.85 -20.85 -23.06
CA ARG A 510 -18.40 -19.46 -22.87
C ARG A 510 -19.54 -18.49 -23.25
N GLY A 511 -19.72 -17.34 -22.60
CA GLY A 511 -18.98 -16.83 -21.44
C GLY A 511 -19.08 -15.31 -21.29
N GLY A 512 -20.24 -14.79 -20.89
CA GLY A 512 -20.41 -13.35 -20.58
C GLY A 512 -19.59 -12.92 -19.35
N LEU A 513 -18.90 -11.78 -19.46
CA LEU A 513 -17.89 -11.31 -18.49
C LEU A 513 -18.47 -10.68 -17.21
N SER A 514 -17.61 -10.62 -16.19
CA SER A 514 -17.90 -10.25 -14.80
C SER A 514 -17.38 -8.84 -14.44
N ILE A 515 -18.19 -7.96 -13.85
CA ILE A 515 -17.99 -6.49 -13.74
C ILE A 515 -16.70 -5.93 -13.07
N THR A 516 -15.95 -6.60 -12.17
CA THR A 516 -14.53 -6.18 -11.80
C THR A 516 -13.64 -6.22 -13.08
N GLN A 517 -13.92 -7.11 -14.03
CA GLN A 517 -13.29 -7.09 -15.36
C GLN A 517 -13.70 -5.85 -16.20
N LEU A 518 -14.66 -5.04 -15.71
CA LEU A 518 -15.06 -3.73 -16.22
C LEU A 518 -14.40 -2.59 -15.42
N VAL A 519 -14.49 -2.56 -14.08
CA VAL A 519 -13.86 -1.50 -13.25
C VAL A 519 -12.35 -1.47 -13.43
N LEU A 520 -11.66 -2.63 -13.33
CA LEU A 520 -10.21 -2.70 -13.53
C LEU A 520 -9.81 -2.49 -15.02
N ARG A 521 -10.78 -2.37 -15.92
CA ARG A 521 -10.56 -2.09 -17.36
C ARG A 521 -11.01 -0.69 -17.77
N ARG A 522 -11.62 0.10 -16.86
CA ARG A 522 -11.96 1.53 -17.07
C ARG A 522 -11.24 2.49 -16.13
N GLY A 523 -11.05 2.15 -14.85
CA GLY A 523 -10.32 3.00 -13.90
C GLY A 523 -8.89 3.29 -14.36
N LEU A 524 -8.19 2.24 -14.81
CA LEU A 524 -6.85 2.33 -15.42
C LEU A 524 -6.79 3.27 -16.64
N THR A 525 -7.90 3.42 -17.38
CA THR A 525 -7.96 4.28 -18.58
C THR A 525 -8.16 5.75 -18.20
N LEU A 526 -8.94 6.03 -17.15
CA LEU A 526 -9.15 7.40 -16.66
C LEU A 526 -7.87 7.95 -16.01
N PHE A 527 -7.17 7.11 -15.23
CA PHE A 527 -5.89 7.45 -14.58
C PHE A 527 -4.83 7.89 -15.60
N ALA A 528 -4.72 7.17 -16.73
CA ALA A 528 -3.81 7.52 -17.82
C ALA A 528 -4.17 8.84 -18.53
N VAL A 529 -5.47 9.14 -18.70
CA VAL A 529 -5.94 10.39 -19.34
C VAL A 529 -5.70 11.60 -18.43
N VAL A 530 -5.94 11.47 -17.11
CA VAL A 530 -5.66 12.55 -16.15
C VAL A 530 -4.15 12.79 -16.03
N GLY A 531 -3.33 11.74 -15.95
CA GLY A 531 -1.87 11.89 -15.91
C GLY A 531 -1.31 12.62 -17.15
N LEU A 532 -1.83 12.34 -18.34
CA LEU A 532 -1.44 13.04 -19.57
C LEU A 532 -1.92 14.50 -19.62
N LEU A 533 -3.12 14.80 -19.09
CA LEU A 533 -3.61 16.18 -18.98
C LEU A 533 -2.79 17.02 -17.99
N VAL A 534 -2.45 16.45 -16.83
CA VAL A 534 -1.58 17.10 -15.84
C VAL A 534 -0.18 17.33 -16.42
N ALA A 535 0.43 16.32 -17.05
CA ALA A 535 1.72 16.49 -17.71
C ALA A 535 1.70 17.59 -18.80
N GLY A 536 0.64 17.66 -19.62
CA GLY A 536 0.46 18.70 -20.63
C GLY A 536 0.34 20.11 -20.05
N VAL A 537 -0.39 20.28 -18.94
CA VAL A 537 -0.52 21.58 -18.25
C VAL A 537 0.77 21.98 -17.54
N SER A 538 1.45 21.05 -16.86
CA SER A 538 2.73 21.31 -16.20
C SER A 538 3.81 21.73 -17.19
N VAL A 539 3.93 21.08 -18.35
CA VAL A 539 4.86 21.49 -19.42
C VAL A 539 4.54 22.90 -19.95
N HIS A 540 3.26 23.29 -19.96
CA HIS A 540 2.86 24.62 -20.44
C HIS A 540 3.04 25.75 -19.40
N LEU A 541 3.22 25.41 -18.12
CA LEU A 541 3.43 26.36 -17.01
C LEU A 541 4.89 26.46 -16.54
N LEU A 542 5.73 25.45 -16.83
CA LEU A 542 7.12 25.37 -16.33
C LEU A 542 8.19 25.82 -17.34
N VAL A 543 7.79 26.33 -18.51
CA VAL A 543 8.71 26.93 -19.49
C VAL A 543 8.56 28.45 -19.48
N PRO A 544 9.42 29.19 -18.74
CA PRO A 544 9.52 30.64 -18.90
C PRO A 544 10.09 30.94 -20.29
N LEU A 545 9.44 31.82 -21.04
CA LEU A 545 9.99 32.36 -22.28
C LEU A 545 11.17 33.29 -21.94
N PRO A 546 12.36 33.12 -22.55
CA PRO A 546 13.48 34.02 -22.31
C PRO A 546 13.20 35.43 -22.86
N GLU A 547 13.35 36.45 -22.03
CA GLU A 547 13.34 37.84 -22.49
C GLU A 547 14.70 38.24 -23.08
N THR A 548 14.68 39.18 -24.02
CA THR A 548 15.84 39.86 -24.66
C THR A 548 16.72 39.05 -25.62
N LEU A 549 16.44 39.21 -26.92
CA LEU A 549 17.43 39.33 -28.01
C LEU A 549 16.87 40.33 -29.06
N PRO A 550 17.72 40.96 -29.89
CA PRO A 550 17.46 42.32 -30.38
C PRO A 550 16.64 42.45 -31.67
N THR A 551 16.31 43.71 -32.00
CA THR A 551 15.45 44.14 -33.10
C THR A 551 16.05 43.93 -34.50
N THR A 552 15.63 42.87 -35.20
CA THR A 552 15.63 42.78 -36.68
C THR A 552 14.39 42.06 -37.19
N ALA A 553 13.22 42.70 -37.10
CA ALA A 553 12.01 42.21 -37.74
C ALA A 553 12.01 42.52 -39.25
N ASN A 554 11.89 41.49 -40.11
CA ASN A 554 11.19 41.62 -41.42
C ASN A 554 10.92 40.31 -42.18
N GLU A 555 11.69 39.22 -42.02
CA GLU A 555 11.65 38.10 -43.01
C GLU A 555 10.82 36.84 -42.64
N THR A 556 10.14 36.81 -41.49
CA THR A 556 9.33 35.64 -41.05
C THR A 556 7.80 35.84 -41.13
N MET A 557 7.34 36.86 -41.87
CA MET A 557 5.91 37.20 -42.05
C MET A 557 5.38 36.83 -43.45
N ASN A 558 5.53 35.58 -43.91
CA ASN A 558 5.02 35.18 -45.23
C ASN A 558 4.52 33.72 -45.43
N TRP A 559 4.47 32.88 -44.39
CA TRP A 559 4.04 31.46 -44.52
C TRP A 559 2.68 31.10 -43.88
N LEU A 560 1.94 32.08 -43.34
CA LEU A 560 0.57 31.88 -42.82
C LEU A 560 -0.53 32.59 -43.64
N ALA A 561 -0.18 33.27 -44.73
CA ALA A 561 -1.12 34.02 -45.58
C ALA A 561 -1.68 33.22 -46.79
N LEU A 562 -1.28 31.96 -46.97
CA LEU A 562 -1.57 31.16 -48.19
C LEU A 562 -2.50 29.95 -47.97
N ALA A 563 -3.13 29.82 -46.81
CA ALA A 563 -4.02 28.70 -46.46
C ALA A 563 -5.51 29.04 -46.49
N HIS A 564 -5.91 30.23 -46.96
CA HIS A 564 -7.30 30.70 -46.83
C HIS A 564 -7.96 31.26 -48.11
N CYS A 565 -7.46 30.92 -49.30
CA CYS A 565 -8.13 31.25 -50.56
C CYS A 565 -7.87 30.21 -51.69
N GLN A 566 -8.64 29.12 -51.69
CA GLN A 566 -9.38 28.62 -52.88
C GLN A 566 -10.28 27.45 -52.49
N GLY A 567 -11.56 27.52 -52.85
CA GLY A 567 -12.50 26.40 -52.72
C GLY A 567 -12.63 25.62 -54.03
N GLY A 568 -13.02 24.35 -53.94
CA GLY A 568 -13.56 23.63 -55.10
C GLY A 568 -12.66 22.60 -55.79
N SER A 569 -12.21 21.56 -55.06
CA SER A 569 -12.18 20.20 -55.63
C SER A 569 -12.19 19.12 -54.54
N GLY A 570 -13.39 18.75 -54.09
CA GLY A 570 -13.57 17.52 -53.30
C GLY A 570 -13.43 16.29 -54.21
N ARG A 571 -12.88 15.18 -53.66
CA ARG A 571 -12.37 13.98 -54.37
C ARG A 571 -11.01 14.22 -55.03
N HIS A 572 -10.00 13.50 -54.53
CA HIS A 572 -8.84 12.88 -55.23
C HIS A 572 -7.85 12.32 -54.18
N MET A 573 -7.73 12.97 -53.01
CA MET A 573 -6.93 12.51 -51.87
C MET A 573 -7.58 11.36 -51.07
N ILE A 574 -8.23 10.42 -51.76
CA ILE A 574 -8.73 9.13 -51.22
C ILE A 574 -8.09 7.95 -51.99
N SER A 575 -7.68 8.16 -53.24
CA SER A 575 -7.20 7.10 -54.14
C SER A 575 -5.82 6.52 -53.78
N ILE A 576 -5.04 7.18 -52.91
CA ILE A 576 -3.68 6.73 -52.54
C ILE A 576 -3.70 5.65 -51.43
N LEU A 577 -4.80 5.51 -50.68
CA LEU A 577 -4.90 4.49 -49.62
C LEU A 577 -5.27 3.08 -50.12
N PHE A 578 -5.49 2.89 -51.42
CA PHE A 578 -6.03 1.67 -52.02
C PHE A 578 -4.98 0.73 -52.69
N ILE A 579 -3.68 0.91 -52.39
CA ILE A 579 -2.61 0.07 -52.93
C ILE A 579 -1.73 -0.52 -51.80
N ILE A 580 -2.37 -1.21 -50.84
CA ILE A 580 -1.71 -2.12 -49.89
C ILE A 580 -2.55 -3.40 -49.79
N PRO A 581 -1.97 -4.63 -49.90
CA PRO A 581 -2.75 -5.86 -49.82
C PRO A 581 -3.41 -6.07 -48.45
N ASP A 582 -4.72 -6.30 -48.47
CA ASP A 582 -5.63 -6.32 -47.30
C ASP A 582 -5.12 -7.23 -46.15
N SER A 583 -4.57 -8.40 -46.49
CA SER A 583 -4.04 -9.37 -45.52
C SER A 583 -2.82 -8.89 -44.71
N SER A 584 -2.17 -7.80 -45.11
CA SER A 584 -1.03 -7.19 -44.39
C SER A 584 -1.50 -6.24 -43.29
N SER A 585 -2.49 -5.38 -43.60
CA SER A 585 -3.17 -4.51 -42.64
C SER A 585 -3.78 -5.32 -41.50
N ASP A 586 -4.46 -6.42 -41.82
CA ASP A 586 -5.14 -7.24 -40.82
C ASP A 586 -4.14 -7.96 -39.89
N LYS A 587 -2.98 -8.42 -40.42
CA LYS A 587 -1.87 -8.94 -39.60
C LYS A 587 -1.25 -7.86 -38.69
N PHE A 588 -1.11 -6.63 -39.18
CA PHE A 588 -0.58 -5.50 -38.42
C PHE A 588 -1.53 -5.08 -37.27
N ILE A 589 -2.82 -4.96 -37.55
CA ILE A 589 -3.87 -4.63 -36.56
C ILE A 589 -3.97 -5.72 -35.48
N ARG A 590 -3.98 -7.01 -35.87
CA ARG A 590 -3.94 -8.14 -34.91
C ARG A 590 -2.70 -8.08 -34.03
N ARG A 591 -1.53 -7.80 -34.60
CA ARG A 591 -0.26 -7.68 -33.86
C ARG A 591 -0.28 -6.53 -32.85
N ILE A 592 -0.73 -5.33 -33.23
CA ILE A 592 -0.89 -4.18 -32.32
C ILE A 592 -1.88 -4.52 -31.20
N THR A 593 -3.02 -5.14 -31.54
CA THR A 593 -4.04 -5.51 -30.56
C THR A 593 -3.50 -6.48 -29.51
N ALA A 594 -2.75 -7.50 -29.94
CA ALA A 594 -2.10 -8.46 -29.03
C ALA A 594 -1.06 -7.79 -28.11
N HIS A 595 -0.22 -6.89 -28.63
CA HIS A 595 0.75 -6.15 -27.80
C HIS A 595 0.03 -5.25 -26.77
N ARG A 596 -1.09 -4.60 -27.15
CA ARG A 596 -1.90 -3.77 -26.27
C ARG A 596 -2.60 -4.56 -25.17
N GLU A 597 -3.14 -5.74 -25.47
CA GLU A 597 -3.77 -6.60 -24.46
C GLU A 597 -2.74 -7.19 -23.49
N GLU A 598 -1.58 -7.64 -23.98
CA GLU A 598 -0.51 -8.10 -23.09
C GLU A 598 0.09 -6.96 -22.25
N LEU A 599 0.26 -5.75 -22.80
CA LEU A 599 0.68 -4.59 -22.02
C LEU A 599 -0.32 -4.24 -20.92
N TYR A 600 -1.63 -4.29 -21.18
CA TYR A 600 -2.65 -4.15 -20.14
C TYR A 600 -2.54 -5.25 -19.07
N HIS A 601 -2.30 -6.51 -19.47
CA HIS A 601 -2.14 -7.62 -18.52
C HIS A 601 -0.86 -7.52 -17.68
N VAL A 602 0.26 -7.07 -18.26
CA VAL A 602 1.51 -6.80 -17.54
C VAL A 602 1.32 -5.63 -16.57
N LEU A 603 0.89 -4.44 -17.05
CA LEU A 603 0.68 -3.25 -16.19
C LEU A 603 -0.29 -3.49 -15.03
N ARG A 604 -1.39 -4.22 -15.28
CA ARG A 604 -2.36 -4.64 -14.27
C ARG A 604 -1.74 -5.47 -13.15
N MET A 605 -0.65 -6.20 -13.44
CA MET A 605 0.11 -6.95 -12.44
C MET A 605 1.22 -6.08 -11.83
N THR A 606 2.00 -5.40 -12.68
CA THR A 606 3.14 -4.56 -12.27
C THR A 606 2.76 -3.50 -11.26
N GLY A 607 1.68 -2.73 -11.45
CA GLY A 607 1.35 -1.61 -10.55
C GLY A 607 1.15 -2.04 -9.07
N PRO A 608 0.24 -2.99 -8.77
CA PRO A 608 0.06 -3.48 -7.42
C PRO A 608 1.22 -4.36 -6.90
N LEU A 609 2.00 -4.99 -7.79
CA LEU A 609 3.25 -5.64 -7.40
C LEU A 609 4.28 -4.61 -6.94
N LEU A 610 4.56 -3.59 -7.74
CA LEU A 610 5.45 -2.46 -7.44
C LEU A 610 5.12 -1.83 -6.09
N LEU A 611 3.87 -1.40 -5.88
CA LEU A 611 3.46 -0.80 -4.61
C LEU A 611 3.69 -1.78 -3.44
N SER A 612 3.42 -3.08 -3.64
CA SER A 612 3.75 -4.07 -2.62
C SER A 612 5.26 -4.26 -2.39
N ARG A 613 6.10 -4.13 -3.42
CA ARG A 613 7.56 -4.27 -3.30
C ARG A 613 8.15 -3.06 -2.58
N ILE A 614 7.73 -1.84 -2.93
CA ILE A 614 8.03 -0.60 -2.18
C ILE A 614 7.63 -0.76 -0.71
N LEU A 615 6.40 -1.21 -0.42
CA LEU A 615 5.97 -1.44 0.96
C LEU A 615 6.81 -2.53 1.66
N ASN A 616 7.19 -3.62 0.99
CA ASN A 616 8.11 -4.61 1.61
C ASN A 616 9.48 -3.98 1.93
N TYR A 617 9.95 -3.04 1.12
CA TYR A 617 11.23 -2.36 1.31
C TYR A 617 11.19 -1.17 2.27
N LEU A 618 10.02 -0.58 2.49
CA LEU A 618 9.82 0.47 3.50
C LEU A 618 10.08 -0.03 4.93
N LEU A 619 10.01 -1.36 5.16
CA LEU A 619 10.33 -2.00 6.44
C LEU A 619 11.79 -1.76 6.90
N PRO A 620 12.84 -2.19 6.17
CA PRO A 620 14.22 -1.87 6.52
C PRO A 620 14.55 -0.37 6.38
N PHE A 621 13.90 0.37 5.48
CA PHE A 621 14.11 1.82 5.33
C PHE A 621 13.73 2.59 6.60
N VAL A 622 12.58 2.28 7.20
CA VAL A 622 12.15 2.83 8.50
C VAL A 622 13.19 2.56 9.59
N VAL A 623 13.74 1.35 9.63
CA VAL A 623 14.76 0.94 10.60
C VAL A 623 16.06 1.73 10.37
N THR A 624 16.47 1.96 9.11
CA THR A 624 17.59 2.86 8.78
C THR A 624 17.36 4.27 9.33
N MET A 625 16.15 4.83 9.20
CA MET A 625 15.84 6.17 9.72
C MET A 625 15.88 6.26 11.25
N PHE A 626 15.53 5.20 11.97
CA PHE A 626 15.64 5.16 13.43
C PHE A 626 17.09 4.97 13.88
N CYS A 627 17.82 3.99 13.34
CA CYS A 627 19.23 3.77 13.65
C CYS A 627 20.11 4.98 13.28
N GLY A 628 19.82 5.65 12.17
CA GLY A 628 20.52 6.87 11.73
C GLY A 628 20.34 8.09 12.65
N ARG A 629 19.37 8.07 13.57
CA ARG A 629 19.16 9.11 14.59
C ARG A 629 19.82 8.79 15.93
N LEU A 630 20.26 7.55 16.13
CA LEU A 630 21.00 7.13 17.33
C LEU A 630 22.50 7.41 17.21
N GLY A 631 23.03 7.62 16.00
CA GLY A 631 24.41 8.02 15.74
C GLY A 631 25.01 7.37 14.49
N ASN A 632 26.16 7.88 14.03
CA ASN A 632 26.86 7.32 12.86
C ASN A 632 27.32 5.88 13.11
N GLU A 633 27.91 5.60 14.27
CA GLU A 633 28.33 4.26 14.72
C GLU A 633 27.15 3.27 14.72
N VAL A 634 25.97 3.69 15.19
CA VAL A 634 24.76 2.88 15.20
C VAL A 634 24.19 2.67 13.79
N MET A 635 24.27 3.68 12.92
CA MET A 635 23.90 3.54 11.50
C MET A 635 24.81 2.53 10.79
N ALA A 636 26.13 2.59 11.04
CA ALA A 636 27.13 1.65 10.53
C ALA A 636 26.88 0.22 11.06
N GLY A 637 26.69 0.06 12.37
CA GLY A 637 26.42 -1.23 13.01
C GLY A 637 25.13 -1.88 12.51
N TYR A 638 24.06 -1.09 12.31
CA TYR A 638 22.85 -1.58 11.67
C TYR A 638 23.05 -1.90 10.18
N GLY A 639 23.79 -1.09 9.41
CA GLY A 639 24.11 -1.38 8.02
C GLY A 639 24.82 -2.73 7.86
N LEU A 640 25.81 -2.99 8.72
CA LEU A 640 26.54 -4.25 8.79
C LEU A 640 25.67 -5.43 9.23
N ALA A 641 24.79 -5.22 10.22
CA ALA A 641 23.79 -6.22 10.64
C ALA A 641 22.82 -6.58 9.50
N SER A 642 22.28 -5.56 8.83
CA SER A 642 21.36 -5.70 7.69
C SER A 642 22.02 -6.46 6.54
N ALA A 643 23.27 -6.14 6.20
CA ALA A 643 24.06 -6.86 5.20
C ALA A 643 24.23 -8.34 5.59
N THR A 644 24.59 -8.62 6.85
CA THR A 644 24.77 -10.01 7.36
C THR A 644 23.46 -10.81 7.34
N ILE A 645 22.34 -10.17 7.69
CA ILE A 645 20.99 -10.74 7.61
C ILE A 645 20.57 -10.99 6.16
N ASN A 646 20.84 -10.05 5.25
CA ASN A 646 20.53 -10.18 3.83
C ASN A 646 21.31 -11.34 3.20
N ILE A 647 22.62 -11.39 3.46
CA ILE A 647 23.53 -12.43 2.96
C ILE A 647 23.08 -13.82 3.43
N THR A 648 22.99 -14.03 4.73
CA THR A 648 22.72 -15.36 5.31
C THR A 648 21.30 -15.85 5.01
N SER A 649 20.31 -14.95 5.10
CA SER A 649 18.92 -15.33 5.31
C SER A 649 17.98 -14.81 4.23
N VAL A 650 17.95 -13.50 3.96
CA VAL A 650 16.92 -12.92 3.08
C VAL A 650 17.12 -13.34 1.63
N ALA A 651 18.34 -13.21 1.09
CA ALA A 651 18.68 -13.68 -0.27
C ALA A 651 18.45 -15.20 -0.41
N THR A 652 18.84 -15.97 0.61
CA THR A 652 18.68 -17.43 0.67
C THR A 652 17.21 -17.83 0.60
N GLY A 653 16.36 -17.28 1.47
CA GLY A 653 14.93 -17.59 1.55
C GLY A 653 14.16 -17.13 0.32
N TYR A 654 14.44 -15.93 -0.17
CA TYR A 654 13.84 -15.40 -1.40
C TYR A 654 14.19 -16.29 -2.60
N GLY A 655 15.48 -16.60 -2.79
CA GLY A 655 15.94 -17.42 -3.91
C GLY A 655 15.47 -18.88 -3.86
N LEU A 656 15.40 -19.51 -2.67
CA LEU A 656 14.75 -20.82 -2.49
C LEU A 656 13.26 -20.75 -2.89
N GLY A 657 12.59 -19.66 -2.51
CA GLY A 657 11.18 -19.41 -2.77
C GLY A 657 10.82 -19.16 -4.24
N LEU A 658 11.71 -18.55 -5.04
CA LEU A 658 11.53 -18.32 -6.49
C LEU A 658 11.26 -19.61 -7.31
N THR A 659 11.61 -20.79 -6.77
CA THR A 659 11.22 -22.07 -7.38
C THR A 659 9.71 -22.33 -7.30
N CYS A 660 9.01 -21.77 -6.31
CA CYS A 660 7.56 -21.74 -6.30
C CYS A 660 7.02 -20.81 -7.40
N ASP A 661 7.68 -19.68 -7.72
CA ASP A 661 7.21 -18.82 -8.82
C ASP A 661 7.23 -19.57 -10.17
N THR A 662 8.32 -20.29 -10.41
CA THR A 662 8.44 -21.20 -11.57
C THR A 662 7.37 -22.29 -11.54
N LEU A 663 7.30 -23.08 -10.47
CA LEU A 663 6.46 -24.28 -10.44
C LEU A 663 4.97 -23.97 -10.34
N VAL A 664 4.57 -22.92 -9.61
CA VAL A 664 3.17 -22.50 -9.47
C VAL A 664 2.63 -21.91 -10.77
N SER A 665 3.34 -20.98 -11.42
CA SER A 665 2.88 -20.40 -12.69
C SER A 665 2.72 -21.46 -13.78
N GLN A 666 3.69 -22.34 -13.93
CA GLN A 666 3.65 -23.44 -14.91
C GLN A 666 2.51 -24.44 -14.60
N THR A 667 2.29 -24.77 -13.33
CA THR A 667 1.24 -25.73 -12.92
C THR A 667 -0.17 -25.12 -12.98
N PHE A 668 -0.32 -23.82 -12.69
CA PHE A 668 -1.58 -23.07 -12.79
C PHE A 668 -1.97 -22.82 -14.25
N GLY A 669 -1.02 -22.44 -15.11
CA GLY A 669 -1.22 -22.35 -16.56
C GLY A 669 -1.64 -23.70 -17.18
N GLY A 670 -1.02 -24.79 -16.72
CA GLY A 670 -1.41 -26.17 -17.02
C GLY A 670 -2.69 -26.66 -16.33
N LYS A 671 -3.40 -25.79 -15.61
CA LYS A 671 -4.69 -26.02 -14.91
C LYS A 671 -4.71 -27.11 -13.83
N ASN A 672 -3.56 -27.62 -13.39
CA ASN A 672 -3.50 -28.65 -12.35
C ASN A 672 -3.57 -28.03 -10.94
N LEU A 673 -4.73 -27.49 -10.60
CA LEU A 673 -4.90 -26.59 -9.46
C LEU A 673 -4.52 -27.22 -8.11
N LEU A 674 -4.94 -28.45 -7.81
CA LEU A 674 -4.61 -29.11 -6.52
C LEU A 674 -3.10 -29.35 -6.34
N ARG A 675 -2.35 -29.52 -7.44
CA ARG A 675 -0.90 -29.69 -7.36
C ARG A 675 -0.17 -28.41 -6.98
N VAL A 676 -0.79 -27.24 -7.17
CA VAL A 676 -0.26 -25.94 -6.67
C VAL A 676 -0.14 -25.95 -5.14
N GLY A 677 -1.12 -26.49 -4.41
CA GLY A 677 -1.05 -26.64 -2.96
C GLY A 677 0.01 -27.65 -2.52
N VAL A 678 0.18 -28.76 -3.24
CA VAL A 678 1.24 -29.75 -2.97
C VAL A 678 2.64 -29.14 -3.15
N ILE A 679 2.82 -28.27 -4.15
CA ILE A 679 4.05 -27.49 -4.35
C ILE A 679 4.29 -26.53 -3.18
N LEU A 680 3.27 -25.81 -2.72
CA LEU A 680 3.39 -24.91 -1.57
C LEU A 680 3.73 -25.67 -0.27
N GLN A 681 3.08 -26.81 0.01
CA GLN A 681 3.40 -27.67 1.17
C GLN A 681 4.85 -28.13 1.17
N ARG A 682 5.33 -28.57 0.00
CA ARG A 682 6.73 -28.97 -0.22
C ARG A 682 7.69 -27.81 0.02
N GLY A 683 7.35 -26.61 -0.46
CA GLY A 683 8.10 -25.39 -0.20
C GLY A 683 8.19 -25.06 1.29
N ILE A 684 7.06 -25.06 2.00
CA ILE A 684 6.99 -24.78 3.45
C ILE A 684 7.95 -25.67 4.25
N ILE A 685 7.90 -26.99 4.03
CA ILE A 685 8.73 -27.93 4.80
C ILE A 685 10.22 -27.74 4.46
N ILE A 686 10.56 -27.54 3.19
CA ILE A 686 11.96 -27.35 2.77
C ILE A 686 12.52 -26.03 3.33
N LEU A 687 11.82 -24.92 3.18
CA LEU A 687 12.33 -23.60 3.58
C LEU A 687 12.45 -23.47 5.11
N LEU A 688 11.54 -24.05 5.89
CA LEU A 688 11.67 -24.07 7.35
C LEU A 688 12.91 -24.84 7.84
N LEU A 689 13.30 -25.92 7.15
CA LEU A 689 14.56 -26.63 7.45
C LEU A 689 15.80 -25.82 7.09
N PHE A 690 15.73 -24.95 6.08
CA PHE A 690 16.81 -24.01 5.75
C PHE A 690 16.96 -22.84 6.74
N CYS A 691 15.98 -22.58 7.61
CA CYS A 691 16.11 -21.55 8.65
C CYS A 691 17.12 -21.96 9.74
N LEU A 692 17.24 -23.25 10.04
CA LEU A 692 18.12 -23.79 11.09
C LEU A 692 19.63 -23.50 10.84
N PRO A 693 20.22 -23.75 9.65
CA PRO A 693 21.60 -23.35 9.38
C PRO A 693 21.79 -21.82 9.29
N CYS A 694 20.77 -21.05 8.87
CA CYS A 694 20.84 -19.58 8.90
C CYS A 694 20.98 -19.07 10.35
N TRP A 695 20.21 -19.61 11.31
CA TRP A 695 20.36 -19.31 12.73
C TRP A 695 21.73 -19.70 13.28
N GLY A 696 22.28 -20.87 12.90
CA GLY A 696 23.62 -21.30 13.33
C GLY A 696 24.74 -20.33 12.92
N LEU A 697 24.59 -19.66 11.77
CA LEU A 697 25.51 -18.60 11.32
C LEU A 697 25.27 -17.27 12.03
N LEU A 698 24.02 -16.83 12.12
CA LEU A 698 23.65 -15.53 12.72
C LEU A 698 23.98 -15.43 14.23
N LEU A 699 23.98 -16.55 14.96
CA LEU A 699 24.46 -16.61 16.35
C LEU A 699 25.96 -16.27 16.48
N ASN A 700 26.73 -16.34 15.40
CA ASN A 700 28.19 -16.16 15.41
C ASN A 700 28.63 -14.93 14.59
N ALA A 701 27.76 -13.95 14.41
CA ALA A 701 28.05 -12.77 13.59
C ALA A 701 29.23 -11.94 14.14
N GLN A 702 29.31 -11.65 15.44
CA GLN A 702 30.40 -10.82 16.00
C GLN A 702 31.80 -11.37 15.68
N PRO A 703 32.15 -12.64 16.00
CA PRO A 703 33.47 -13.17 15.65
C PRO A 703 33.69 -13.27 14.13
N ILE A 704 32.64 -13.49 13.33
CA ILE A 704 32.77 -13.48 11.85
C ILE A 704 33.12 -12.07 11.34
N LEU A 705 32.47 -11.02 11.86
CA LEU A 705 32.71 -9.62 11.49
C LEU A 705 34.11 -9.16 11.91
N LEU A 706 34.55 -9.52 13.12
CA LEU A 706 35.91 -9.28 13.61
C LEU A 706 36.97 -9.97 12.73
N CYS A 707 36.74 -11.23 12.32
CA CYS A 707 37.64 -11.95 11.40
C CYS A 707 37.70 -11.34 9.98
N VAL A 708 36.74 -10.50 9.60
CA VAL A 708 36.73 -9.75 8.33
C VAL A 708 37.38 -8.36 8.48
N GLY A 709 37.85 -8.00 9.69
CA GLY A 709 38.54 -6.73 9.94
C GLY A 709 37.60 -5.53 10.06
N GLN A 710 36.36 -5.75 10.47
CA GLN A 710 35.45 -4.66 10.85
C GLN A 710 35.80 -4.12 12.25
N ASP A 711 35.41 -2.88 12.54
CA ASP A 711 35.61 -2.27 13.86
C ASP A 711 34.92 -3.09 14.98
N PRO A 712 35.55 -3.26 16.17
CA PRO A 712 35.00 -4.08 17.24
C PRO A 712 33.66 -3.61 17.81
N GLU A 713 33.43 -2.30 17.90
CA GLU A 713 32.21 -1.73 18.47
C GLU A 713 31.07 -1.77 17.45
N VAL A 714 31.35 -1.43 16.19
CA VAL A 714 30.42 -1.61 15.06
C VAL A 714 30.00 -3.09 14.94
N ALA A 715 30.93 -4.03 15.12
CA ALA A 715 30.66 -5.48 15.12
C ALA A 715 29.84 -5.94 16.34
N ARG A 716 30.06 -5.34 17.53
CA ARG A 716 29.28 -5.60 18.76
C ARG A 716 27.81 -5.17 18.58
N ILE A 717 27.61 -3.93 18.12
CA ILE A 717 26.29 -3.36 17.80
C ILE A 717 25.57 -4.23 16.77
N ALA A 718 26.27 -4.69 15.73
CA ALA A 718 25.70 -5.54 14.69
C ALA A 718 25.20 -6.89 15.23
N GLN A 719 25.95 -7.55 16.11
CA GLN A 719 25.53 -8.82 16.72
C GLN A 719 24.33 -8.66 17.65
N LEU A 720 24.29 -7.59 18.45
CA LEU A 720 23.16 -7.28 19.34
C LEU A 720 21.86 -7.17 18.53
N TYR A 721 21.91 -6.45 17.41
CA TYR A 721 20.80 -6.35 16.46
C TYR A 721 20.42 -7.74 15.89
N ILE A 722 21.41 -8.52 15.42
CA ILE A 722 21.19 -9.83 14.79
C ILE A 722 20.51 -10.83 15.73
N THR A 723 20.92 -10.88 17.00
CA THR A 723 20.37 -11.82 17.99
C THR A 723 18.88 -11.59 18.20
N ALA A 724 18.45 -10.33 18.32
CA ALA A 724 17.03 -9.97 18.40
C ALA A 724 16.26 -10.23 17.09
N PHE A 725 16.96 -10.26 15.93
CA PHE A 725 16.36 -10.54 14.62
C PHE A 725 16.10 -12.02 14.31
N LEU A 726 16.71 -12.96 15.03
CA LEU A 726 16.58 -14.41 14.76
C LEU A 726 15.13 -14.92 14.53
N PRO A 727 14.10 -14.55 15.33
CA PRO A 727 12.74 -15.04 15.13
C PRO A 727 12.07 -14.63 13.81
N ALA A 728 12.61 -13.63 13.10
CA ALA A 728 12.11 -13.15 11.82
C ALA A 728 12.29 -14.17 10.68
N VAL A 729 13.38 -14.95 10.72
CA VAL A 729 13.85 -15.75 9.57
C VAL A 729 12.79 -16.75 9.06
N PRO A 730 12.14 -17.56 9.91
CA PRO A 730 11.05 -18.44 9.46
C PRO A 730 9.85 -17.67 8.87
N ALA A 731 9.53 -16.50 9.43
CA ALA A 731 8.40 -15.70 8.98
C ALA A 731 8.64 -15.08 7.59
N MET A 732 9.85 -14.57 7.33
CA MET A 732 10.24 -14.08 5.99
C MET A 732 10.12 -15.18 4.92
N PHE A 733 10.63 -16.38 5.22
CA PHE A 733 10.62 -17.52 4.30
C PHE A 733 9.17 -17.97 4.00
N LEU A 734 8.32 -18.06 5.03
CA LEU A 734 6.90 -18.37 4.89
C LEU A 734 6.11 -17.27 4.18
N HIS A 735 6.43 -15.99 4.40
CA HIS A 735 5.80 -14.86 3.71
C HIS A 735 6.08 -14.92 2.21
N HIS A 736 7.35 -15.13 1.80
CA HIS A 736 7.71 -15.22 0.39
C HIS A 736 6.97 -16.38 -0.32
N LEU A 737 6.82 -17.54 0.33
CA LEU A 737 6.07 -18.66 -0.25
C LEU A 737 4.59 -18.34 -0.48
N GLN A 738 3.97 -17.57 0.42
CA GLN A 738 2.59 -17.11 0.27
C GLN A 738 2.43 -16.06 -0.85
N VAL A 739 3.36 -15.11 -0.93
CA VAL A 739 3.51 -14.16 -2.04
C VAL A 739 3.59 -14.90 -3.37
N SER A 740 4.50 -15.86 -3.48
CA SER A 740 4.72 -16.67 -4.66
C SER A 740 3.46 -17.45 -5.07
N TYR A 741 2.86 -18.15 -4.09
CA TYR A 741 1.63 -18.90 -4.30
C TYR A 741 0.47 -18.05 -4.85
N LEU A 742 0.33 -16.79 -4.39
CA LEU A 742 -0.76 -15.91 -4.84
C LEU A 742 -0.44 -15.16 -6.15
N GLN A 743 0.75 -14.57 -6.30
CA GLN A 743 1.06 -13.70 -7.44
C GLN A 743 1.00 -14.43 -8.78
N ASN A 744 1.42 -15.71 -8.81
CA ASN A 744 1.44 -16.53 -10.02
C ASN A 744 0.05 -17.03 -10.45
N GLN A 745 -0.93 -17.02 -9.54
CA GLN A 745 -2.35 -17.21 -9.85
C GLN A 745 -3.03 -15.90 -10.33
N GLY A 746 -2.29 -14.79 -10.41
CA GLY A 746 -2.81 -13.46 -10.72
C GLY A 746 -3.49 -12.75 -9.54
N ILE A 747 -3.34 -13.27 -8.32
CA ILE A 747 -3.97 -12.74 -7.10
C ILE A 747 -2.97 -11.84 -6.38
N ILE A 748 -2.91 -10.55 -6.73
CA ILE A 748 -1.79 -9.69 -6.29
C ILE A 748 -2.11 -8.87 -5.03
N LEU A 749 -3.25 -8.17 -5.00
CA LEU A 749 -3.64 -7.23 -3.94
C LEU A 749 -3.43 -7.70 -2.47
N PRO A 750 -3.61 -8.99 -2.10
CA PRO A 750 -3.45 -9.42 -0.71
C PRO A 750 -2.07 -9.13 -0.09
N GLN A 751 -0.99 -9.27 -0.87
CA GLN A 751 0.38 -9.05 -0.38
C GLN A 751 0.68 -7.56 -0.18
N MET A 752 0.10 -6.71 -1.04
CA MET A 752 0.17 -5.25 -0.94
C MET A 752 -0.55 -4.75 0.31
N TYR A 753 -1.74 -5.29 0.61
CA TYR A 753 -2.43 -4.99 1.86
C TYR A 753 -1.59 -5.45 3.06
N ALA A 754 -1.14 -6.72 3.10
CA ALA A 754 -0.32 -7.26 4.19
C ALA A 754 0.94 -6.43 4.45
N ALA A 755 1.63 -6.00 3.38
CA ALA A 755 2.80 -5.14 3.46
C ALA A 755 2.48 -3.76 4.04
N ALA A 756 1.37 -3.12 3.64
CA ALA A 756 0.92 -1.88 4.26
C ALA A 756 0.75 -2.08 5.78
N LEU A 757 -0.01 -3.10 6.21
CA LEU A 757 -0.26 -3.38 7.64
C LEU A 757 1.04 -3.51 8.44
N ALA A 758 2.02 -4.20 7.85
CA ALA A 758 3.29 -4.48 8.50
C ALA A 758 4.17 -3.23 8.66
N ASN A 759 4.16 -2.27 7.73
CA ASN A 759 4.94 -1.03 7.87
C ASN A 759 4.45 -0.13 8.99
N ILE A 760 3.14 -0.09 9.14
CA ILE A 760 2.48 0.73 10.13
C ILE A 760 2.77 0.11 11.51
N ALA A 761 2.64 -1.22 11.61
CA ALA A 761 3.12 -1.97 12.76
C ALA A 761 4.63 -1.81 13.01
N ASN A 762 5.46 -1.68 11.96
CA ASN A 762 6.91 -1.50 12.08
C ASN A 762 7.27 -0.15 12.71
N VAL A 763 6.71 0.95 12.21
CA VAL A 763 6.99 2.28 12.80
C VAL A 763 6.40 2.35 14.23
N LEU A 764 5.25 1.70 14.50
CA LEU A 764 4.67 1.55 15.85
C LEU A 764 5.66 0.87 16.78
N THR A 765 6.14 -0.32 16.39
CA THR A 765 6.96 -1.14 17.27
C THR A 765 8.36 -0.55 17.41
N ASN A 766 8.95 0.02 16.35
CA ASN A 766 10.21 0.75 16.46
C ASN A 766 10.07 1.87 17.48
N TYR A 767 8.98 2.64 17.41
CA TYR A 767 8.82 3.75 18.33
C TYR A 767 8.73 3.32 19.79
N ILE A 768 7.82 2.39 20.11
CA ILE A 768 7.61 1.93 21.49
C ILE A 768 8.91 1.30 22.04
N LEU A 769 9.60 0.50 21.25
CA LEU A 769 10.81 -0.17 21.74
C LEU A 769 12.02 0.79 21.88
N LEU A 770 12.07 1.93 21.17
CA LEU A 770 13.16 2.92 21.29
C LEU A 770 12.92 4.05 22.29
N HIS A 771 11.67 4.48 22.53
CA HIS A 771 11.37 5.72 23.28
C HIS A 771 10.40 5.52 24.46
N TRP A 772 9.90 4.30 24.66
CA TRP A 772 8.97 3.95 25.75
C TRP A 772 9.51 2.80 26.62
N LEU A 773 10.41 1.98 26.07
CA LEU A 773 11.15 0.93 26.78
C LEU A 773 12.68 1.15 26.68
N ASP A 774 13.11 2.20 25.96
CA ASP A 774 14.49 2.66 25.81
C ASP A 774 15.52 1.55 25.49
N LEU A 775 15.11 0.58 24.67
CA LEU A 775 15.92 -0.59 24.29
C LEU A 775 16.94 -0.31 23.17
N GLU A 776 17.15 0.96 22.82
CA GLU A 776 18.08 1.45 21.80
C GLU A 776 18.07 0.58 20.51
N VAL A 777 19.25 0.08 20.10
CA VAL A 777 19.46 -0.77 18.92
C VAL A 777 18.71 -2.10 19.02
N SER A 778 18.61 -2.67 20.23
CA SER A 778 17.88 -3.93 20.48
C SER A 778 16.39 -3.77 20.22
N GLY A 779 15.83 -2.60 20.55
CA GLY A 779 14.45 -2.23 20.26
C GLY A 779 14.19 -2.14 18.75
N SER A 780 15.12 -1.52 18.01
CA SER A 780 15.07 -1.38 16.55
C SER A 780 15.02 -2.77 15.87
N ALA A 781 15.88 -3.67 16.34
CA ALA A 781 15.93 -5.05 15.90
C ALA A 781 14.63 -5.82 16.17
N ALA A 782 14.17 -5.84 17.43
CA ALA A 782 12.96 -6.54 17.84
C ALA A 782 11.70 -6.01 17.11
N ALA A 783 11.67 -4.72 16.76
CA ALA A 783 10.60 -4.14 15.95
C ALA A 783 10.57 -4.65 14.51
N ASN A 784 11.74 -4.72 13.86
CA ASN A 784 11.87 -5.32 12.53
C ASN A 784 11.47 -6.81 12.57
N THR A 785 11.89 -7.54 13.61
CA THR A 785 11.52 -8.94 13.85
C THR A 785 10.01 -9.15 13.86
N LEU A 786 9.31 -8.37 14.68
CA LEU A 786 7.86 -8.43 14.80
C LEU A 786 7.17 -8.09 13.49
N SER A 787 7.70 -7.14 12.72
CA SER A 787 7.17 -6.76 11.40
C SER A 787 7.24 -7.87 10.36
N GLN A 788 8.32 -8.66 10.33
CA GLN A 788 8.42 -9.85 9.46
C GLN A 788 7.43 -10.95 9.88
N ILE A 789 7.13 -11.07 11.18
CA ILE A 789 6.10 -11.96 11.71
C ILE A 789 4.69 -11.47 11.32
N TYR A 790 4.44 -10.16 11.44
CA TYR A 790 3.16 -9.53 11.10
C TYR A 790 2.82 -9.68 9.61
N ILE A 791 3.74 -9.34 8.69
CA ILE A 791 3.48 -9.44 7.25
C ILE A 791 3.14 -10.89 6.82
N CYS A 792 3.84 -11.87 7.41
CA CYS A 792 3.60 -13.29 7.19
C CYS A 792 2.23 -13.74 7.72
N ALA A 793 1.87 -13.33 8.95
CA ALA A 793 0.62 -13.70 9.60
C ALA A 793 -0.61 -13.05 8.93
N PHE A 794 -0.52 -11.78 8.53
CA PHE A 794 -1.60 -11.06 7.87
C PHE A 794 -1.92 -11.63 6.49
N LEU A 795 -0.91 -11.99 5.70
CA LEU A 795 -1.12 -12.63 4.40
C LEU A 795 -1.77 -14.01 4.54
N PHE A 796 -1.35 -14.78 5.56
CA PHE A 796 -1.91 -16.11 5.82
C PHE A 796 -3.36 -16.04 6.26
N ALA A 797 -3.68 -15.11 7.16
CA ALA A 797 -5.04 -14.82 7.59
C ALA A 797 -5.92 -14.46 6.39
N TYR A 798 -5.44 -13.63 5.45
CA TYR A 798 -6.18 -13.28 4.24
C TYR A 798 -6.45 -14.49 3.32
N ILE A 799 -5.45 -15.35 3.09
CA ILE A 799 -5.58 -16.58 2.28
C ILE A 799 -6.64 -17.52 2.86
N ARG A 800 -6.68 -17.65 4.19
CA ARG A 800 -7.67 -18.46 4.90
C ARG A 800 -9.07 -17.83 4.86
N TRP A 801 -9.16 -16.54 5.15
CA TRP A 801 -10.40 -15.78 5.27
C TRP A 801 -11.17 -15.61 3.96
N LYS A 802 -10.48 -15.20 2.89
CA LYS A 802 -11.06 -15.09 1.54
C LYS A 802 -11.16 -16.45 0.82
N LYS A 803 -10.82 -17.55 1.51
CA LYS A 803 -10.93 -18.94 1.04
C LYS A 803 -10.21 -19.24 -0.29
N LEU A 804 -9.17 -18.46 -0.62
CA LEU A 804 -8.43 -18.52 -1.89
C LEU A 804 -7.78 -19.89 -2.15
N HIS A 805 -7.59 -20.67 -1.09
CA HIS A 805 -6.97 -21.98 -1.09
C HIS A 805 -7.90 -23.14 -1.49
N LEU A 806 -9.23 -22.97 -1.49
CA LEU A 806 -10.16 -24.11 -1.67
C LEU A 806 -9.95 -24.89 -2.97
N ASN A 807 -9.67 -24.19 -4.08
CA ASN A 807 -9.54 -24.82 -5.39
C ASN A 807 -8.14 -25.42 -5.64
N THR A 808 -7.17 -25.14 -4.77
CA THR A 808 -5.75 -25.44 -4.97
C THR A 808 -5.09 -26.20 -3.82
N TRP A 809 -5.73 -26.30 -2.66
CA TRP A 809 -5.22 -26.97 -1.46
C TRP A 809 -6.30 -27.90 -0.88
N GLY A 810 -6.16 -29.21 -1.13
CA GLY A 810 -7.08 -30.23 -0.62
C GLY A 810 -6.85 -30.66 0.84
N GLY A 811 -5.89 -30.04 1.54
CA GLY A 811 -5.38 -30.50 2.84
C GLY A 811 -3.91 -30.91 2.75
N TRP A 812 -3.27 -31.21 3.88
CA TRP A 812 -1.90 -31.73 3.90
C TRP A 812 -1.83 -33.10 3.22
N SER A 813 -0.89 -33.27 2.29
CA SER A 813 -0.70 -34.51 1.53
C SER A 813 0.72 -35.04 1.66
N VAL A 814 0.85 -36.37 1.72
CA VAL A 814 2.14 -37.08 1.70
C VAL A 814 2.92 -36.82 0.40
N GLU A 815 2.25 -36.38 -0.67
CA GLU A 815 2.91 -35.94 -1.90
C GLU A 815 3.85 -34.73 -1.70
N SER A 816 3.66 -33.94 -0.63
CA SER A 816 4.58 -32.85 -0.27
C SER A 816 5.99 -33.36 0.07
N LEU A 817 6.10 -34.57 0.62
CA LEU A 817 7.37 -35.25 0.96
C LEU A 817 8.05 -35.89 -0.26
N GLN A 818 7.31 -36.11 -1.35
CA GLN A 818 7.83 -36.64 -2.62
C GLN A 818 8.55 -35.56 -3.44
N GLU A 819 9.29 -35.99 -4.47
CA GLU A 819 9.94 -35.13 -5.50
C GLU A 819 10.92 -34.04 -5.01
N TRP A 820 11.37 -34.01 -3.75
CA TRP A 820 12.26 -32.94 -3.23
C TRP A 820 13.48 -32.67 -4.13
N GLY A 821 14.11 -33.70 -4.71
CA GLY A 821 15.22 -33.52 -5.66
C GLY A 821 14.85 -32.77 -6.95
N SER A 822 13.58 -32.81 -7.37
CA SER A 822 13.09 -32.02 -8.51
C SER A 822 12.80 -30.57 -8.12
N PHE A 823 12.45 -30.31 -6.86
CA PHE A 823 12.36 -28.96 -6.31
C PHE A 823 13.75 -28.34 -6.17
N MET A 824 14.68 -29.03 -5.50
CA MET A 824 16.06 -28.55 -5.27
C MET A 824 16.86 -28.34 -6.57
N LYS A 825 16.56 -29.08 -7.64
CA LYS A 825 17.17 -28.88 -8.98
C LYS A 825 16.84 -27.51 -9.59
N LEU A 826 15.77 -26.86 -9.15
CA LEU A 826 15.42 -25.48 -9.48
C LEU A 826 15.81 -24.53 -8.32
N ALA A 827 15.61 -24.94 -7.07
CA ALA A 827 15.81 -24.08 -5.91
C ALA A 827 17.28 -23.70 -5.73
N ILE A 828 18.23 -24.64 -5.80
CA ILE A 828 19.66 -24.32 -5.63
C ILE A 828 20.14 -23.29 -6.68
N PRO A 829 19.85 -23.44 -8.00
CA PRO A 829 20.11 -22.38 -8.97
C PRO A 829 19.39 -21.06 -8.68
N SER A 830 18.13 -21.10 -8.23
CA SER A 830 17.36 -19.88 -7.92
C SER A 830 17.92 -19.12 -6.70
N THR A 831 18.42 -19.87 -5.71
CA THR A 831 19.15 -19.37 -4.55
C THR A 831 20.47 -18.73 -4.98
N LEU A 832 21.35 -19.51 -5.61
CA LEU A 832 22.66 -19.02 -6.07
C LEU A 832 22.54 -17.78 -6.98
N MET A 833 21.54 -17.77 -7.87
CA MET A 833 21.22 -16.61 -8.70
C MET A 833 20.97 -15.34 -7.87
N LYS A 834 20.10 -15.38 -6.86
CA LYS A 834 19.79 -14.18 -6.04
C LYS A 834 20.86 -13.87 -5.00
N CYS A 835 21.50 -14.87 -4.41
CA CYS A 835 22.68 -14.69 -3.57
C CYS A 835 23.78 -13.94 -4.34
N PHE A 836 24.19 -14.42 -5.52
CA PHE A 836 25.22 -13.76 -6.32
C PHE A 836 24.81 -12.39 -6.89
N GLU A 837 23.51 -12.08 -6.93
CA GLU A 837 22.98 -10.78 -7.36
C GLU A 837 22.91 -9.77 -6.22
N TRP A 838 22.63 -10.20 -4.99
CA TRP A 838 22.43 -9.30 -3.83
C TRP A 838 23.69 -9.17 -2.98
N TRP A 839 24.39 -10.29 -2.70
CA TRP A 839 25.60 -10.31 -1.88
C TRP A 839 26.72 -9.42 -2.45
N VAL A 840 26.74 -9.17 -3.76
CA VAL A 840 27.74 -8.26 -4.36
C VAL A 840 27.55 -6.82 -3.88
N TYR A 841 26.30 -6.35 -3.75
CA TYR A 841 25.97 -5.03 -3.21
C TYR A 841 26.27 -4.97 -1.70
N ASP A 842 25.91 -6.01 -0.95
CA ASP A 842 26.23 -6.13 0.48
C ASP A 842 27.77 -6.07 0.71
N LEU A 843 28.56 -6.78 -0.10
CA LEU A 843 30.04 -6.77 -0.07
C LEU A 843 30.63 -5.38 -0.30
N GLY A 844 29.97 -4.52 -1.10
CA GLY A 844 30.34 -3.11 -1.23
C GLY A 844 30.29 -2.37 0.12
N GLY A 845 29.34 -2.73 1.00
CA GLY A 845 29.29 -2.24 2.38
C GLY A 845 30.49 -2.71 3.21
N PHE A 846 30.80 -4.01 3.21
CA PHE A 846 31.96 -4.54 3.93
C PHE A 846 33.28 -3.86 3.51
N PHE A 847 33.49 -3.63 2.22
CA PHE A 847 34.66 -2.91 1.72
C PHE A 847 34.63 -1.41 2.03
N ALA A 848 33.46 -0.76 2.08
CA ALA A 848 33.34 0.63 2.51
C ALA A 848 33.70 0.79 4.00
N GLY A 849 33.31 -0.15 4.85
CA GLY A 849 33.72 -0.21 6.27
C GLY A 849 35.23 -0.36 6.47
N MET A 850 35.97 -0.85 5.47
CA MET A 850 37.45 -0.87 5.49
C MET A 850 38.10 0.47 5.06
N LEU A 851 37.32 1.42 4.54
CA LEU A 851 37.78 2.78 4.23
C LEU A 851 37.46 3.77 5.36
N GLY A 852 36.30 3.63 6.00
CA GLY A 852 35.89 4.43 7.15
C GLY A 852 34.37 4.51 7.31
N GLU A 853 33.92 5.10 8.41
CA GLU A 853 32.49 5.28 8.73
C GLU A 853 31.76 6.17 7.70
N ASP A 854 32.37 7.27 7.25
CA ASP A 854 31.79 8.20 6.26
C ASP A 854 31.49 7.48 4.91
N GLU A 855 32.41 6.64 4.42
CA GLU A 855 32.24 5.86 3.19
C GLU A 855 31.21 4.73 3.38
N LEU A 856 31.19 4.07 4.54
CA LEU A 856 30.20 3.03 4.87
C LEU A 856 28.77 3.61 4.97
N ALA A 857 28.61 4.75 5.62
CA ALA A 857 27.33 5.45 5.72
C ALA A 857 26.84 5.92 4.33
N ALA A 858 27.72 6.53 3.53
CA ALA A 858 27.39 6.93 2.15
C ALA A 858 27.00 5.74 1.27
N GLN A 859 27.73 4.62 1.38
CA GLN A 859 27.42 3.39 0.65
C GLN A 859 26.06 2.81 1.06
N HIS A 860 25.75 2.77 2.37
CA HIS A 860 24.44 2.32 2.85
C HIS A 860 23.31 3.21 2.31
N VAL A 861 23.49 4.54 2.31
CA VAL A 861 22.52 5.48 1.73
C VAL A 861 22.28 5.25 0.25
N VAL A 862 23.34 5.11 -0.57
CA VAL A 862 23.18 4.82 -2.00
C VAL A 862 22.51 3.46 -2.21
N ILE A 863 22.82 2.45 -1.40
CA ILE A 863 22.14 1.15 -1.43
C ILE A 863 20.64 1.28 -1.08
N MET A 864 20.25 2.06 -0.06
CA MET A 864 18.83 2.29 0.26
C MET A 864 18.07 2.94 -0.91
N VAL A 865 18.65 3.96 -1.55
CA VAL A 865 18.10 4.59 -2.77
C VAL A 865 17.98 3.56 -3.89
N SER A 866 19.04 2.76 -4.10
CA SER A 866 19.13 1.77 -5.17
C SER A 866 18.08 0.67 -5.06
N PHE A 867 17.74 0.26 -3.84
CA PHE A 867 16.68 -0.71 -3.63
C PHE A 867 15.30 -0.12 -3.95
N ILE A 868 15.01 1.13 -3.56
CA ILE A 868 13.70 1.77 -3.81
C ILE A 868 13.41 1.82 -5.32
N THR A 869 14.38 2.25 -6.13
CA THR A 869 14.26 2.28 -7.61
C THR A 869 14.18 0.88 -8.20
N TYR A 870 14.97 -0.09 -7.72
CA TYR A 870 14.90 -1.48 -8.16
C TYR A 870 13.52 -2.14 -7.94
N MET A 871 12.66 -1.61 -7.07
CA MET A 871 11.28 -2.10 -6.90
C MET A 871 10.45 -2.02 -8.18
N CYS A 872 10.69 -1.03 -9.06
CA CYS A 872 10.02 -0.88 -10.36
C CYS A 872 10.29 -2.06 -11.32
N PRO A 873 11.54 -2.34 -11.72
CA PRO A 873 11.86 -3.52 -12.51
C PRO A 873 11.56 -4.83 -11.77
N LEU A 874 11.61 -4.88 -10.43
CA LEU A 874 11.21 -6.07 -9.66
C LEU A 874 9.68 -6.34 -9.74
N GLY A 875 8.85 -5.30 -9.79
CA GLY A 875 7.42 -5.41 -10.07
C GLY A 875 7.13 -5.96 -11.48
N ILE A 876 7.93 -5.54 -12.46
CA ILE A 876 7.87 -6.08 -13.84
C ILE A 876 8.41 -7.52 -13.90
N GLN A 877 9.50 -7.85 -13.19
CA GLN A 877 10.08 -9.20 -13.10
C GLN A 877 9.04 -10.22 -12.64
N ALA A 878 8.34 -9.93 -11.54
CA ALA A 878 7.33 -10.81 -10.99
C ALA A 878 6.12 -10.96 -11.94
N ALA A 879 5.67 -9.88 -12.58
CA ALA A 879 4.63 -9.93 -13.61
C ALA A 879 5.08 -10.78 -14.82
N ALA A 880 6.29 -10.56 -15.33
CA ALA A 880 6.85 -11.30 -16.45
C ALA A 880 7.00 -12.80 -16.15
N CYS A 881 7.54 -13.16 -14.98
CA CYS A 881 7.66 -14.54 -14.52
C CYS A 881 6.30 -15.24 -14.50
N ALA A 882 5.32 -14.65 -13.83
CA ALA A 882 3.98 -15.20 -13.73
C ALA A 882 3.31 -15.34 -15.11
N ARG A 883 3.39 -14.31 -15.97
CA ARG A 883 2.77 -14.33 -17.31
C ARG A 883 3.44 -15.35 -18.25
N VAL A 884 4.77 -15.38 -18.31
CA VAL A 884 5.55 -16.33 -19.13
C VAL A 884 5.34 -17.77 -18.66
N GLY A 885 5.44 -18.03 -17.34
CA GLY A 885 5.25 -19.37 -16.79
C GLY A 885 3.83 -19.90 -17.01
N ASN A 886 2.81 -19.05 -16.87
CA ASN A 886 1.42 -19.42 -17.19
C ASN A 886 1.21 -19.73 -18.68
N ALA A 887 1.82 -18.96 -19.59
CA ALA A 887 1.72 -19.21 -21.03
C ALA A 887 2.39 -20.56 -21.41
N LEU A 888 3.61 -20.79 -20.93
CA LEU A 888 4.34 -22.05 -21.15
C LEU A 888 3.64 -23.26 -20.52
N GLY A 889 3.02 -23.10 -19.34
CA GLY A 889 2.19 -24.11 -18.70
C GLY A 889 0.94 -24.47 -19.50
N ALA A 890 0.36 -23.49 -20.20
CA ALA A 890 -0.81 -23.65 -21.05
C ALA A 890 -0.49 -24.18 -22.48
N GLY A 891 0.80 -24.35 -22.82
CA GLY A 891 1.24 -24.78 -24.17
C GLY A 891 1.48 -23.63 -25.16
N ASP A 892 1.40 -22.37 -24.72
CA ASP A 892 1.37 -21.17 -25.58
C ASP A 892 2.76 -20.50 -25.66
N SER A 893 3.55 -20.93 -26.64
CA SER A 893 4.93 -20.44 -26.86
C SER A 893 4.96 -19.00 -27.37
N ASP A 894 4.05 -18.63 -28.29
CA ASP A 894 4.04 -17.30 -28.92
C ASP A 894 3.67 -16.21 -27.91
N ARG A 895 2.72 -16.50 -27.01
CA ARG A 895 2.36 -15.56 -25.93
C ARG A 895 3.47 -15.40 -24.91
N ALA A 896 4.27 -16.44 -24.64
CA ALA A 896 5.46 -16.31 -23.80
C ALA A 896 6.47 -15.34 -24.44
N ILE A 897 6.76 -15.48 -25.74
CA ILE A 897 7.64 -14.58 -26.50
C ILE A 897 7.10 -13.13 -26.52
N LEU A 898 5.79 -12.97 -26.75
CA LEU A 898 5.13 -11.66 -26.76
C LEU A 898 5.21 -10.97 -25.40
N THR A 899 4.91 -11.70 -24.32
CA THR A 899 5.03 -11.23 -22.94
C THR A 899 6.45 -10.74 -22.65
N SER A 900 7.47 -11.52 -23.02
CA SER A 900 8.88 -11.16 -22.82
C SER A 900 9.26 -9.85 -23.50
N LYS A 901 8.80 -9.63 -24.74
CA LYS A 901 9.05 -8.37 -25.48
C LYS A 901 8.38 -7.18 -24.79
N VAL A 902 7.10 -7.30 -24.44
CA VAL A 902 6.33 -6.24 -23.77
C VAL A 902 6.94 -5.87 -22.42
N ALA A 903 7.36 -6.85 -21.62
CA ALA A 903 7.99 -6.61 -20.33
C ALA A 903 9.33 -5.85 -20.45
N LEU A 904 10.18 -6.23 -21.40
CA LEU A 904 11.48 -5.57 -21.62
C LEU A 904 11.31 -4.12 -22.14
N THR A 905 10.37 -3.88 -23.06
CA THR A 905 10.07 -2.51 -23.53
C THR A 905 9.52 -1.63 -22.41
N LEU A 906 8.66 -2.17 -21.54
CA LEU A 906 8.15 -1.45 -20.38
C LEU A 906 9.27 -1.13 -19.37
N ALA A 907 10.17 -2.08 -19.12
CA ALA A 907 11.29 -1.91 -18.18
C ALA A 907 12.24 -0.77 -18.61
N GLY A 908 12.71 -0.80 -19.86
CA GLY A 908 13.57 0.27 -20.39
C GLY A 908 12.86 1.63 -20.42
N GLY A 909 11.55 1.67 -20.71
CA GLY A 909 10.78 2.91 -20.69
C GLY A 909 10.66 3.54 -19.29
N ILE A 910 10.44 2.73 -18.26
CA ILE A 910 10.35 3.23 -16.87
C ILE A 910 11.75 3.62 -16.34
N ALA A 911 12.77 2.79 -16.55
CA ALA A 911 14.11 3.05 -16.04
C ALA A 911 14.80 4.31 -16.64
N VAL A 912 14.38 4.77 -17.83
CA VAL A 912 14.78 6.09 -18.37
C VAL A 912 14.16 7.23 -17.56
N VAL A 913 12.87 7.13 -17.19
CA VAL A 913 12.19 8.14 -16.36
C VAL A 913 12.81 8.17 -14.96
N GLU A 914 13.09 7.01 -14.37
CA GLU A 914 13.76 6.91 -13.07
C GLU A 914 15.17 7.50 -13.11
N GLY A 915 15.97 7.19 -14.14
CA GLY A 915 17.30 7.77 -14.33
C GLY A 915 17.29 9.30 -14.46
N LEU A 916 16.30 9.87 -15.18
CA LEU A 916 16.14 11.32 -15.29
C LEU A 916 15.79 11.97 -13.94
N VAL A 917 14.87 11.38 -13.17
CA VAL A 917 14.51 11.87 -11.83
C VAL A 917 15.74 11.83 -10.91
N LEU A 918 16.41 10.68 -10.80
CA LEU A 918 17.60 10.52 -9.95
C LEU A 918 18.72 11.49 -10.34
N CYS A 919 18.98 11.71 -11.63
CA CYS A 919 19.95 12.70 -12.10
C CYS A 919 19.60 14.13 -11.65
N SER A 920 18.31 14.48 -11.63
CA SER A 920 17.84 15.80 -11.19
C SER A 920 17.87 15.99 -9.66
N THR A 921 17.72 14.92 -8.88
CA THR A 921 17.63 14.98 -7.41
C THR A 921 18.92 14.55 -6.68
N LYS A 922 19.99 14.17 -7.39
CA LYS A 922 21.21 13.60 -6.79
C LYS A 922 21.87 14.46 -5.70
N SER A 923 21.76 15.79 -5.81
CA SER A 923 22.31 16.75 -4.84
C SER A 923 21.48 16.89 -3.55
N VAL A 924 20.21 16.45 -3.55
CA VAL A 924 19.30 16.62 -2.41
C VAL A 924 18.89 15.30 -1.73
N ILE A 925 19.16 14.15 -2.37
CA ILE A 925 18.69 12.85 -1.89
C ILE A 925 19.37 12.36 -0.60
N GLY A 926 20.62 12.80 -0.33
CA GLY A 926 21.36 12.44 0.90
C GLY A 926 20.70 12.97 2.18
N PHE A 927 20.09 14.17 2.13
CA PHE A 927 19.42 14.82 3.27
C PHE A 927 18.19 14.05 3.82
N ILE A 928 17.78 12.96 3.17
CA ILE A 928 16.73 12.06 3.66
C ILE A 928 17.25 11.14 4.78
N PHE A 929 18.56 10.87 4.79
CA PHE A 929 19.18 9.82 5.61
C PHE A 929 20.14 10.34 6.68
N THR A 930 20.82 11.46 6.42
CA THR A 930 21.77 12.09 7.35
C THR A 930 21.78 13.60 7.18
N SER A 931 22.31 14.31 8.18
CA SER A 931 22.58 15.76 8.14
C SER A 931 24.06 16.09 7.88
N ASP A 932 24.95 15.09 7.80
CA ASP A 932 26.38 15.33 7.56
C ASP A 932 26.65 15.67 6.08
N GLU A 933 27.12 16.89 5.84
CA GLU A 933 27.41 17.39 4.50
C GLU A 933 28.49 16.59 3.76
N LYS A 934 29.46 15.97 4.43
CA LYS A 934 30.46 15.12 3.77
C LYS A 934 29.77 13.90 3.15
N ILE A 935 28.95 13.22 3.94
CA ILE A 935 28.24 12.00 3.53
C ILE A 935 27.24 12.36 2.42
N ILE A 936 26.55 13.49 2.51
CA ILE A 936 25.63 13.98 1.46
C ILE A 936 26.38 14.27 0.15
N ASN A 937 27.53 14.95 0.22
CA ASN A 937 28.36 15.23 -0.97
C ASN A 937 28.92 13.94 -1.59
N LEU A 938 29.35 12.98 -0.78
CA LEU A 938 29.80 11.66 -1.23
C LEU A 938 28.65 10.89 -1.91
N VAL A 939 27.45 10.84 -1.32
CA VAL A 939 26.24 10.26 -1.95
C VAL A 939 25.95 10.92 -3.31
N SER A 940 25.97 12.25 -3.39
CA SER A 940 25.78 13.00 -4.65
C SER A 940 26.83 12.66 -5.72
N TYR A 941 28.07 12.40 -5.31
CA TYR A 941 29.16 11.95 -6.17
C TYR A 941 28.95 10.50 -6.67
N LEU A 942 28.61 9.56 -5.79
CA LEU A 942 28.33 8.16 -6.11
C LEU A 942 27.13 7.99 -7.06
N MET A 943 26.09 8.79 -6.88
CA MET A 943 24.87 8.78 -7.70
C MET A 943 25.15 9.00 -9.20
N ASN A 944 26.26 9.64 -9.58
CA ASN A 944 26.63 9.83 -10.99
C ASN A 944 26.86 8.51 -11.73
N ALA A 945 27.39 7.48 -11.07
CA ALA A 945 27.49 6.13 -11.64
C ALA A 945 26.16 5.37 -11.55
N TYR A 946 25.47 5.49 -10.41
CA TYR A 946 24.24 4.72 -10.16
C TYR A 946 23.10 5.04 -11.15
N CYS A 947 22.91 6.31 -11.54
CA CYS A 947 21.84 6.71 -12.46
C CYS A 947 21.87 5.98 -13.82
N PHE A 948 23.06 5.56 -14.29
CA PHE A 948 23.22 4.74 -15.49
C PHE A 948 23.14 3.24 -15.20
N LEU A 949 23.67 2.80 -14.05
CA LEU A 949 23.68 1.40 -13.63
C LEU A 949 22.25 0.83 -13.50
N GLN A 950 21.35 1.58 -12.86
CA GLN A 950 19.96 1.16 -12.61
C GLN A 950 19.20 0.78 -13.89
N PHE A 951 19.51 1.42 -15.02
CA PHE A 951 18.88 1.10 -16.30
C PHE A 951 19.22 -0.31 -16.79
N PHE A 952 20.50 -0.68 -16.72
CA PHE A 952 20.96 -2.01 -17.12
C PHE A 952 20.59 -3.08 -16.08
N ASP A 953 20.68 -2.76 -14.80
CA ASP A 953 20.28 -3.64 -13.70
C ASP A 953 18.76 -3.92 -13.72
N GLY A 954 17.93 -2.92 -14.06
CA GLY A 954 16.50 -3.11 -14.29
C GLY A 954 16.19 -4.06 -15.47
N LEU A 955 17.00 -4.03 -16.53
CA LEU A 955 16.90 -4.99 -17.63
C LEU A 955 17.39 -6.40 -17.22
N VAL A 956 18.48 -6.51 -16.46
CA VAL A 956 18.95 -7.77 -15.83
C VAL A 956 17.85 -8.38 -14.96
N CYS A 957 17.21 -7.56 -14.12
CA CYS A 957 16.12 -7.91 -13.24
C CYS A 957 14.90 -8.47 -14.00
N VAL A 958 14.45 -7.81 -15.08
CA VAL A 958 13.29 -8.29 -15.86
C VAL A 958 13.61 -9.51 -16.73
N CYS A 959 14.83 -9.59 -17.29
CA CYS A 959 15.35 -10.79 -17.95
C CYS A 959 15.33 -12.01 -17.01
N THR A 960 15.76 -11.83 -15.75
CA THR A 960 15.71 -12.88 -14.72
C THR A 960 14.28 -13.39 -14.50
N GLY A 961 13.27 -12.50 -14.52
CA GLY A 961 11.85 -12.89 -14.46
C GLY A 961 11.42 -13.80 -15.61
N ILE A 962 11.91 -13.55 -16.82
CA ILE A 962 11.65 -14.39 -17.99
C ILE A 962 12.32 -15.78 -17.84
N PHE A 963 13.56 -15.84 -17.33
CA PHE A 963 14.23 -17.11 -17.03
C PHE A 963 13.57 -17.91 -15.90
N LEU A 964 13.00 -17.23 -14.89
CA LEU A 964 12.18 -17.85 -13.85
C LEU A 964 10.90 -18.46 -14.45
N GLY A 965 10.16 -17.70 -15.27
CA GLY A 965 8.95 -18.19 -15.95
C GLY A 965 9.22 -19.41 -16.85
N ALA A 966 10.38 -19.46 -17.52
CA ALA A 966 10.83 -20.61 -18.30
C ALA A 966 11.34 -21.80 -17.45
N GLY A 967 11.65 -21.57 -16.17
CA GLY A 967 12.33 -22.52 -15.29
C GLY A 967 13.72 -22.90 -15.81
N LYS A 968 14.52 -21.87 -16.13
CA LYS A 968 15.90 -21.97 -16.67
C LYS A 968 16.92 -21.21 -15.81
N GLN A 969 16.67 -21.13 -14.50
CA GLN A 969 17.41 -20.31 -13.52
C GLN A 969 18.92 -20.61 -13.44
N LYS A 970 19.36 -21.77 -13.94
CA LYS A 970 20.79 -22.10 -14.10
C LYS A 970 21.56 -21.13 -15.00
N ILE A 971 20.92 -20.53 -16.00
CA ILE A 971 21.57 -19.58 -16.90
C ILE A 971 21.96 -18.31 -16.12
N PRO A 972 21.01 -17.58 -15.49
CA PRO A 972 21.36 -16.43 -14.69
C PRO A 972 22.18 -16.76 -13.42
N ALA A 973 22.04 -17.96 -12.83
CA ALA A 973 22.90 -18.36 -11.71
C ALA A 973 24.41 -18.38 -12.07
N VAL A 974 24.77 -18.88 -13.25
CA VAL A 974 26.18 -18.93 -13.71
C VAL A 974 26.64 -17.56 -14.20
N ALA A 975 25.78 -16.80 -14.88
CA ALA A 975 26.12 -15.47 -15.38
C ALA A 975 26.22 -14.41 -14.25
N ASN A 976 25.42 -14.53 -13.19
CA ASN A 976 25.57 -13.70 -11.99
C ASN A 976 26.92 -13.98 -11.30
N LEU A 977 27.33 -15.25 -11.17
CA LEU A 977 28.66 -15.60 -10.63
C LEU A 977 29.80 -15.00 -11.45
N ILE A 978 29.83 -15.27 -12.77
CA ILE A 978 30.92 -14.81 -13.64
C ILE A 978 30.93 -13.28 -13.76
N GLY A 979 29.76 -12.68 -13.99
CA GLY A 979 29.65 -11.23 -14.11
C GLY A 979 29.99 -10.52 -12.80
N TYR A 980 29.24 -10.78 -11.72
CA TYR A 980 29.38 -9.98 -10.50
C TYR A 980 30.70 -10.25 -9.77
N TYR A 981 31.23 -11.48 -9.74
CA TYR A 981 32.46 -11.78 -8.98
C TYR A 981 33.72 -11.73 -9.83
N CYS A 982 33.73 -12.38 -11.01
CA CYS A 982 34.95 -12.47 -11.82
C CYS A 982 35.24 -11.18 -12.60
N ILE A 983 34.23 -10.33 -12.86
CA ILE A 983 34.38 -9.06 -13.60
C ILE A 983 34.05 -7.85 -12.72
N GLY A 984 32.85 -7.80 -12.13
CA GLY A 984 32.34 -6.62 -11.44
C GLY A 984 33.09 -6.31 -10.14
N LEU A 985 33.20 -7.29 -9.26
CA LEU A 985 33.84 -7.15 -7.95
C LEU A 985 35.37 -7.06 -8.06
N SER A 986 35.98 -7.84 -8.96
CA SER A 986 37.42 -7.78 -9.23
C SER A 986 37.84 -6.41 -9.77
N LEU A 987 37.09 -5.85 -10.73
CA LEU A 987 37.30 -4.48 -11.22
C LEU A 987 36.96 -3.45 -10.13
N GLY A 988 35.86 -3.63 -9.42
CA GLY A 988 35.38 -2.72 -8.38
C GLY A 988 36.37 -2.53 -7.23
N VAL A 989 36.84 -3.63 -6.64
CA VAL A 989 37.88 -3.63 -5.58
C VAL A 989 39.19 -3.04 -6.10
N THR A 990 39.59 -3.34 -7.34
CA THR A 990 40.79 -2.75 -7.96
C THR A 990 40.66 -1.22 -8.08
N LEU A 991 39.52 -0.72 -8.55
CA LEU A 991 39.26 0.72 -8.68
C LEU A 991 39.13 1.42 -7.32
N MET A 992 38.51 0.76 -6.35
CA MET A 992 38.28 1.25 -4.99
C MET A 992 39.60 1.47 -4.24
N PHE A 993 40.44 0.43 -4.14
CA PHE A 993 41.67 0.46 -3.32
C PHE A 993 42.93 0.84 -4.11
N VAL A 994 43.14 0.29 -5.32
CA VAL A 994 44.39 0.50 -6.08
C VAL A 994 44.36 1.81 -6.86
N ALA A 995 43.25 2.11 -7.54
CA ALA A 995 43.05 3.41 -8.21
C ALA A 995 42.55 4.51 -7.26
N LYS A 996 42.31 4.19 -5.97
CA LYS A 996 41.89 5.10 -4.91
C LYS A 996 40.62 5.91 -5.23
N LEU A 997 39.66 5.32 -5.94
CA LEU A 997 38.38 5.95 -6.27
C LEU A 997 37.32 5.81 -5.16
N GLY A 998 37.67 5.24 -4.00
CA GLY A 998 36.75 5.00 -2.90
C GLY A 998 35.56 4.13 -3.33
N VAL A 999 34.41 4.30 -2.68
CA VAL A 999 33.18 3.58 -3.05
C VAL A 999 32.75 3.80 -4.51
N LEU A 1000 33.14 4.89 -5.19
CA LEU A 1000 32.83 5.07 -6.62
C LEU A 1000 33.46 3.97 -7.49
N GLY A 1001 34.67 3.52 -7.14
CA GLY A 1001 35.36 2.45 -7.86
C GLY A 1001 34.54 1.16 -7.92
N PHE A 1002 33.89 0.82 -6.80
CA PHE A 1002 32.99 -0.32 -6.70
C PHE A 1002 31.78 -0.21 -7.64
N TRP A 1003 31.08 0.93 -7.64
CA TRP A 1003 29.91 1.16 -8.52
C TRP A 1003 30.28 1.16 -10.02
N LEU A 1004 31.47 1.67 -10.38
CA LEU A 1004 31.96 1.60 -11.76
C LEU A 1004 32.27 0.15 -12.19
N GLY A 1005 32.80 -0.68 -11.30
CA GLY A 1005 32.96 -2.12 -11.54
C GLY A 1005 31.63 -2.83 -11.81
N LEU A 1006 30.61 -2.54 -11.00
CA LEU A 1006 29.26 -3.08 -11.20
C LEU A 1006 28.61 -2.59 -12.50
N LEU A 1007 28.79 -1.33 -12.90
CA LEU A 1007 28.23 -0.77 -14.13
C LEU A 1007 28.70 -1.56 -15.37
N VAL A 1008 29.99 -1.87 -15.45
CA VAL A 1008 30.56 -2.70 -16.54
C VAL A 1008 29.96 -4.11 -16.53
N CYS A 1009 29.75 -4.71 -15.36
CA CYS A 1009 29.11 -6.01 -15.22
C CYS A 1009 27.67 -6.03 -15.76
N VAL A 1010 26.80 -5.10 -15.33
CA VAL A 1010 25.37 -5.14 -15.70
C VAL A 1010 25.13 -4.84 -17.18
N ILE A 1011 26.00 -4.06 -17.83
CA ILE A 1011 25.98 -3.85 -19.29
C ILE A 1011 26.24 -5.17 -20.04
N LEU A 1012 27.24 -5.96 -19.59
CA LEU A 1012 27.57 -7.26 -20.17
C LEU A 1012 26.47 -8.30 -19.90
N GLN A 1013 25.95 -8.37 -18.66
CA GLN A 1013 24.88 -9.30 -18.28
C GLN A 1013 23.56 -9.03 -19.01
N SER A 1014 23.09 -7.77 -19.05
CA SER A 1014 21.85 -7.40 -19.75
C SER A 1014 21.92 -7.76 -21.24
N THR A 1015 23.03 -7.42 -21.89
CA THR A 1015 23.30 -7.78 -23.29
C THR A 1015 23.26 -9.30 -23.51
N PHE A 1016 23.96 -10.06 -22.67
CA PHE A 1016 23.97 -11.52 -22.72
C PHE A 1016 22.56 -12.13 -22.53
N TYR A 1017 21.80 -11.68 -21.53
CA TYR A 1017 20.45 -12.17 -21.25
C TYR A 1017 19.47 -11.89 -22.39
N ILE A 1018 19.50 -10.68 -22.96
CA ILE A 1018 18.65 -10.31 -24.09
C ILE A 1018 18.96 -11.20 -25.32
N ILE A 1019 20.24 -11.42 -25.62
CA ILE A 1019 20.67 -12.31 -26.71
C ILE A 1019 20.17 -13.75 -26.46
N VAL A 1020 20.36 -14.29 -25.26
CA VAL A 1020 19.92 -15.65 -24.92
C VAL A 1020 18.40 -15.78 -25.03
N ILE A 1021 17.62 -14.86 -24.44
CA ILE A 1021 16.15 -14.88 -24.45
C ILE A 1021 15.60 -14.91 -25.89
N PHE A 1022 16.17 -14.14 -26.81
CA PHE A 1022 15.78 -14.17 -28.23
C PHE A 1022 16.32 -15.38 -29.02
N ARG A 1023 17.28 -16.14 -28.48
CA ARG A 1023 17.82 -17.37 -29.08
C ARG A 1023 17.27 -18.66 -28.44
N LEU A 1024 16.47 -18.60 -27.38
CA LEU A 1024 15.85 -19.78 -26.78
C LEU A 1024 14.93 -20.52 -27.77
N ASN A 1025 15.01 -21.86 -27.79
CA ASN A 1025 13.99 -22.67 -28.46
C ASN A 1025 12.74 -22.77 -27.56
N TRP A 1026 11.81 -21.84 -27.76
CA TRP A 1026 10.61 -21.69 -26.93
C TRP A 1026 9.71 -22.93 -26.97
N GLU A 1027 9.51 -23.57 -28.12
CA GLU A 1027 8.74 -24.82 -28.21
C GLU A 1027 9.28 -25.93 -27.30
N LYS A 1028 10.61 -26.14 -27.29
CA LYS A 1028 11.24 -27.15 -26.45
C LYS A 1028 11.01 -26.84 -24.97
N ILE A 1029 11.11 -25.56 -24.59
CA ILE A 1029 10.83 -25.10 -23.23
C ILE A 1029 9.35 -25.33 -22.87
N THR A 1030 8.42 -25.05 -23.77
CA THR A 1030 6.98 -25.34 -23.59
C THR A 1030 6.75 -26.84 -23.38
N LYS A 1031 7.31 -27.71 -24.23
CA LYS A 1031 7.20 -29.18 -24.12
C LYS A 1031 7.78 -29.68 -22.79
N GLU A 1032 8.97 -29.21 -22.38
CA GLU A 1032 9.57 -29.48 -21.06
C GLU A 1032 8.71 -28.94 -19.89
N THR A 1033 7.87 -27.93 -20.11
CA THR A 1033 7.06 -27.27 -19.08
C THR A 1033 5.72 -27.97 -18.85
N VAL A 1034 5.01 -28.34 -19.91
CA VAL A 1034 3.74 -29.08 -19.82
C VAL A 1034 3.96 -30.43 -19.10
N ILE A 1035 5.04 -31.15 -19.44
CA ILE A 1035 5.44 -32.39 -18.75
C ILE A 1035 5.71 -32.15 -17.25
N ARG A 1036 6.42 -31.06 -16.91
CA ARG A 1036 6.67 -30.68 -15.50
C ARG A 1036 5.38 -30.39 -14.74
N ALA A 1037 4.40 -29.72 -15.36
CA ALA A 1037 3.11 -29.35 -14.76
C ALA A 1037 2.15 -30.54 -14.57
N GLN A 1038 1.99 -31.39 -15.60
CA GLN A 1038 0.93 -32.41 -15.66
C GLN A 1038 1.28 -33.75 -15.00
N LYS A 1039 2.55 -33.96 -14.62
CA LYS A 1039 3.15 -35.23 -14.17
C LYS A 1039 2.27 -36.18 -13.32
N ASN A 1040 1.50 -35.69 -12.34
CA ASN A 1040 0.65 -36.57 -11.51
C ASN A 1040 -0.67 -36.98 -12.21
N ALA A 1041 -1.24 -36.14 -13.07
CA ALA A 1041 -2.46 -36.48 -13.82
C ALA A 1041 -2.22 -37.70 -14.72
N HIS A 1042 -1.04 -37.80 -15.33
CA HIS A 1042 -0.68 -38.94 -16.18
C HIS A 1042 -0.56 -40.25 -15.39
N VAL A 1043 -0.09 -40.20 -14.13
CA VAL A 1043 0.01 -41.37 -13.24
C VAL A 1043 -1.37 -41.79 -12.70
N THR A 1044 -2.25 -40.82 -12.41
CA THR A 1044 -3.64 -41.13 -12.03
C THR A 1044 -4.42 -41.71 -13.21
N LEU A 1045 -4.22 -41.19 -14.43
CA LEU A 1045 -4.81 -41.75 -15.65
C LEU A 1045 -4.34 -43.19 -15.90
N LEU A 1046 -3.04 -43.45 -15.81
CA LEU A 1046 -2.45 -44.79 -15.95
C LEU A 1046 -2.89 -45.78 -14.85
N ARG A 1047 -3.35 -45.29 -13.69
CA ARG A 1047 -3.98 -46.11 -12.65
C ARG A 1047 -5.48 -46.29 -12.85
N ALA A 1048 -6.16 -45.34 -13.50
CA ALA A 1048 -7.55 -45.50 -13.89
C ALA A 1048 -7.65 -46.61 -14.94
N THR A 1049 -6.86 -46.51 -16.02
CA THR A 1049 -6.83 -47.54 -17.07
C THR A 1049 -6.41 -48.90 -16.50
N ALA A 1050 -5.34 -48.97 -15.69
CA ALA A 1050 -4.91 -50.24 -15.08
C ALA A 1050 -5.91 -50.83 -14.05
N ASN A 1051 -6.84 -50.02 -13.53
CA ASN A 1051 -7.95 -50.51 -12.71
C ASN A 1051 -9.18 -50.90 -13.55
N GLU A 1052 -9.39 -50.27 -14.72
CA GLU A 1052 -10.41 -50.66 -15.70
C GLU A 1052 -10.01 -51.99 -16.37
N ASP A 1053 -8.74 -52.14 -16.76
CA ASP A 1053 -8.13 -53.40 -17.22
C ASP A 1053 -8.28 -54.54 -16.19
N ALA A 1054 -8.24 -54.21 -14.89
CA ALA A 1054 -8.42 -55.17 -13.79
C ALA A 1054 -9.89 -55.39 -13.37
N ALA A 1055 -10.83 -54.57 -13.87
CA ALA A 1055 -12.26 -54.69 -13.59
C ALA A 1055 -13.03 -55.36 -14.74
N GLY A 1056 -12.45 -55.44 -15.94
CA GLY A 1056 -13.06 -56.03 -17.13
C GLY A 1056 -13.17 -57.56 -17.15
N ASP A 1057 -12.48 -58.27 -16.25
CA ASP A 1057 -12.30 -59.73 -16.31
C ASP A 1057 -13.01 -60.46 -15.14
N ASN A 1058 -14.33 -60.29 -15.04
CA ASN A 1058 -15.16 -60.87 -13.96
C ASN A 1058 -16.55 -61.34 -14.42
N THR A 1059 -16.65 -62.08 -15.54
CA THR A 1059 -17.88 -62.78 -15.93
C THR A 1059 -17.61 -64.16 -16.55
N ALA A 1060 -17.94 -65.23 -15.80
CA ALA A 1060 -17.87 -66.67 -16.17
C ALA A 1060 -16.45 -67.22 -16.47
N SER A 1061 -16.07 -68.44 -16.07
CA SER A 1061 -16.86 -69.64 -15.71
C SER A 1061 -16.18 -70.51 -14.62
N ASN A 1062 -16.84 -71.58 -14.17
CA ASN A 1062 -16.28 -72.57 -13.23
C ASN A 1062 -15.16 -73.43 -13.88
N ASP A 1063 -14.13 -73.83 -13.11
CA ASP A 1063 -14.00 -75.22 -12.61
C ASP A 1063 -12.78 -75.45 -11.69
N ASN A 1064 -12.79 -76.61 -11.01
CA ASN A 1064 -12.03 -77.12 -9.84
C ASN A 1064 -10.48 -76.95 -9.72
N PRO A 1065 -9.88 -77.21 -8.52
CA PRO A 1065 -8.51 -76.79 -8.15
C PRO A 1065 -7.42 -77.89 -8.17
N VAL A 1066 -6.15 -77.51 -8.41
CA VAL A 1066 -4.95 -78.37 -8.27
C VAL A 1066 -3.72 -77.58 -7.76
N LEU A 1067 -2.76 -78.25 -7.09
CA LEU A 1067 -1.46 -77.76 -6.61
C LEU A 1067 -0.47 -77.41 -7.75
N GLY A 1068 0.61 -76.66 -7.47
CA GLY A 1068 1.79 -76.68 -8.37
C GLY A 1068 2.88 -75.59 -8.26
N ASP A 1069 3.69 -75.63 -7.20
CA ASP A 1069 5.15 -75.44 -7.16
C ASP A 1069 5.98 -74.84 -8.36
N THR A 1070 6.84 -73.87 -8.00
CA THR A 1070 8.32 -73.91 -8.23
C THR A 1070 8.99 -73.54 -9.58
N SER A 1071 9.63 -72.35 -9.57
CA SER A 1071 11.00 -72.04 -10.08
C SER A 1071 11.31 -71.48 -11.50
N LEU A 1072 12.07 -70.36 -11.48
CA LEU A 1072 13.37 -70.06 -12.14
C LEU A 1072 13.63 -70.17 -13.68
N ARG A 1073 14.49 -69.22 -14.11
CA ARG A 1073 15.51 -69.26 -15.20
C ARG A 1073 15.12 -69.10 -16.69
N ALA A 1074 15.21 -67.84 -17.13
CA ALA A 1074 16.13 -67.34 -18.17
C ALA A 1074 16.68 -68.28 -19.27
N GLY A 1075 16.47 -67.88 -20.54
CA GLY A 1075 17.23 -68.24 -21.75
C GLY A 1075 17.01 -67.16 -22.81
N GLY A 1076 18.02 -66.82 -23.64
CA GLY A 1076 17.94 -65.68 -24.57
C GLY A 1076 18.51 -65.97 -25.97
N ARG A 1077 18.82 -64.91 -26.72
CA ARG A 1077 19.40 -64.89 -28.09
C ARG A 1077 18.45 -65.35 -29.22
N ASP A 1078 18.60 -64.90 -30.47
CA ASP A 1078 19.29 -63.75 -31.08
C ASP A 1078 18.59 -63.42 -32.42
N GLY A 1079 18.76 -62.21 -32.98
CA GLY A 1079 18.25 -61.89 -34.32
C GLY A 1079 18.19 -60.39 -34.61
N SER A 1080 18.98 -59.90 -35.57
CA SER A 1080 19.16 -58.47 -35.85
C SER A 1080 18.65 -58.05 -37.23
N THR A 1081 17.96 -56.91 -37.29
CA THR A 1081 17.96 -56.02 -38.46
C THR A 1081 17.68 -54.58 -38.01
N GLU A 1082 18.32 -53.60 -38.62
CA GLU A 1082 18.21 -52.19 -38.21
C GLU A 1082 17.02 -51.48 -38.88
N THR A 1083 16.36 -50.58 -38.16
CA THR A 1083 15.72 -49.40 -38.76
C THR A 1083 15.70 -48.25 -37.76
N GLN A 1084 15.86 -47.01 -38.24
CA GLN A 1084 15.99 -45.83 -37.39
C GLN A 1084 14.64 -45.34 -36.85
N GLY A 1085 14.63 -44.82 -35.61
CA GLY A 1085 13.49 -44.05 -35.06
C GLY A 1085 12.88 -44.57 -33.76
N GLY A 1086 13.68 -44.65 -32.67
CA GLY A 1086 13.20 -45.25 -31.40
C GLY A 1086 13.65 -44.60 -30.09
N HIS A 1087 14.37 -43.47 -30.09
CA HIS A 1087 14.90 -42.86 -28.86
C HIS A 1087 13.87 -41.99 -28.10
N VAL A 1088 12.67 -42.54 -27.85
CA VAL A 1088 11.58 -41.90 -27.12
C VAL A 1088 11.26 -42.69 -25.84
N VAL A 1089 11.58 -42.10 -24.69
CA VAL A 1089 11.09 -42.47 -23.35
C VAL A 1089 11.32 -43.93 -22.91
N ARG A 1090 12.59 -44.34 -22.75
CA ARG A 1090 12.99 -45.27 -21.67
C ARG A 1090 13.34 -44.52 -20.37
N GLN A 1091 12.64 -43.43 -20.07
CA GLN A 1091 12.97 -42.54 -18.94
C GLN A 1091 12.18 -42.89 -17.67
N GLN A 1092 12.64 -43.96 -17.01
CA GLN A 1092 12.40 -44.31 -15.62
C GLN A 1092 10.97 -44.17 -15.09
N ASN A 1093 10.28 -45.31 -15.08
CA ASN A 1093 9.25 -45.60 -14.10
C ASN A 1093 9.87 -45.55 -12.68
N ARG A 1094 9.94 -44.35 -12.08
CA ARG A 1094 10.24 -44.13 -10.66
C ARG A 1094 8.94 -43.74 -9.98
N GLY A 1095 8.20 -44.75 -9.53
CA GLY A 1095 7.15 -44.58 -8.53
C GLY A 1095 7.68 -43.81 -7.31
N GLY A 1096 6.78 -43.15 -6.58
CA GLY A 1096 7.15 -42.38 -5.41
C GLY A 1096 7.94 -43.22 -4.39
N LEU A 1097 8.83 -42.57 -3.63
CA LEU A 1097 9.57 -43.21 -2.55
C LEU A 1097 8.57 -43.89 -1.59
N SER A 1098 8.84 -45.14 -1.24
CA SER A 1098 8.01 -45.87 -0.26
C SER A 1098 7.98 -45.12 1.09
N THR A 1099 6.91 -45.27 1.87
CA THR A 1099 6.71 -44.58 3.16
C THR A 1099 7.93 -44.73 4.08
N THR A 1100 8.51 -45.92 4.19
CA THR A 1100 9.74 -46.17 4.96
C THR A 1100 10.95 -45.40 4.43
N GLN A 1101 11.08 -45.29 3.11
CA GLN A 1101 12.15 -44.52 2.45
C GLN A 1101 11.94 -43.00 2.58
N LEU A 1102 10.69 -42.53 2.64
CA LEU A 1102 10.36 -41.14 2.96
C LEU A 1102 10.75 -40.83 4.40
N VAL A 1103 10.28 -41.61 5.38
CA VAL A 1103 10.59 -41.39 6.80
C VAL A 1103 12.09 -41.35 7.03
N LEU A 1104 12.83 -42.35 6.53
CA LEU A 1104 14.29 -42.41 6.68
C LEU A 1104 15.00 -41.19 6.05
N ARG A 1105 14.69 -40.86 4.80
CA ARG A 1105 15.39 -39.77 4.09
C ARG A 1105 15.00 -38.38 4.57
N ARG A 1106 13.76 -38.18 5.02
CA ARG A 1106 13.29 -36.91 5.59
C ARG A 1106 13.81 -36.73 7.01
N GLY A 1107 13.73 -37.77 7.85
CA GLY A 1107 14.32 -37.78 9.20
C GLY A 1107 15.82 -37.44 9.18
N LEU A 1108 16.60 -38.06 8.29
CA LEU A 1108 18.02 -37.72 8.11
C LEU A 1108 18.24 -36.25 7.70
N THR A 1109 17.34 -35.67 6.90
CA THR A 1109 17.43 -34.24 6.52
C THR A 1109 17.12 -33.32 7.70
N VAL A 1110 16.16 -33.68 8.56
CA VAL A 1110 15.85 -32.95 9.80
C VAL A 1110 17.04 -33.02 10.76
N LEU A 1111 17.59 -34.21 10.99
CA LEU A 1111 18.76 -34.41 11.87
C LEU A 1111 19.97 -33.60 11.41
N ALA A 1112 20.26 -33.55 10.10
CA ALA A 1112 21.35 -32.73 9.57
C ALA A 1112 21.13 -31.23 9.80
N ALA A 1113 19.91 -30.73 9.60
CA ALA A 1113 19.59 -29.32 9.79
C ALA A 1113 19.62 -28.90 11.28
N VAL A 1114 19.15 -29.76 12.18
CA VAL A 1114 19.28 -29.57 13.64
C VAL A 1114 20.73 -29.65 14.09
N GLY A 1115 21.53 -30.56 13.53
CA GLY A 1115 22.97 -30.68 13.82
C GLY A 1115 23.75 -29.41 13.45
N LEU A 1116 23.45 -28.77 12.32
CA LEU A 1116 24.08 -27.50 11.94
C LEU A 1116 23.76 -26.35 12.91
N LEU A 1117 22.52 -26.28 13.41
CA LEU A 1117 22.15 -25.32 14.46
C LEU A 1117 22.87 -25.63 15.78
N ALA A 1118 22.94 -26.90 16.18
CA ALA A 1118 23.63 -27.33 17.39
C ALA A 1118 25.13 -26.99 17.35
N VAL A 1119 25.81 -27.18 16.21
CA VAL A 1119 27.20 -26.74 16.02
C VAL A 1119 27.32 -25.21 16.16
N GLY A 1120 26.46 -24.43 15.51
CA GLY A 1120 26.49 -22.97 15.63
C GLY A 1120 26.28 -22.47 17.06
N ALA A 1121 25.35 -23.07 17.80
CA ALA A 1121 25.13 -22.77 19.21
C ALA A 1121 26.31 -23.21 20.10
N SER A 1122 26.95 -24.35 19.82
CA SER A 1122 28.15 -24.78 20.53
C SER A 1122 29.33 -23.82 20.33
N VAL A 1123 29.54 -23.29 19.11
CA VAL A 1123 30.60 -22.31 18.86
C VAL A 1123 30.34 -21.01 19.65
N HIS A 1124 29.11 -20.51 19.62
CA HIS A 1124 28.71 -19.30 20.36
C HIS A 1124 28.93 -19.43 21.89
N LEU A 1125 28.78 -20.63 22.45
CA LEU A 1125 28.99 -20.90 23.88
C LEU A 1125 30.45 -21.23 24.28
N LEU A 1126 31.32 -21.53 23.32
CA LEU A 1126 32.70 -22.00 23.56
C LEU A 1126 33.78 -20.99 23.15
N VAL A 1127 33.45 -19.98 22.35
CA VAL A 1127 34.38 -18.92 21.93
C VAL A 1127 34.20 -17.70 22.84
N PRO A 1128 35.17 -17.36 23.71
CA PRO A 1128 35.09 -16.13 24.51
C PRO A 1128 35.19 -14.90 23.60
N LEU A 1129 34.35 -13.89 23.87
CA LEU A 1129 34.42 -12.59 23.21
C LEU A 1129 35.57 -11.75 23.80
N PRO A 1130 36.17 -10.82 23.03
CA PRO A 1130 37.15 -9.88 23.57
C PRO A 1130 36.54 -8.96 24.63
N GLU A 1131 37.25 -8.71 25.73
CA GLU A 1131 36.84 -7.75 26.76
C GLU A 1131 37.07 -6.31 26.28
N THR A 1132 36.13 -5.42 26.61
CA THR A 1132 36.19 -3.97 26.30
C THR A 1132 36.36 -3.12 27.57
N PRO A 1133 36.96 -1.92 27.50
CA PRO A 1133 37.27 -1.12 28.69
C PRO A 1133 36.04 -0.72 29.53
N SER A 1134 36.19 -0.72 30.86
CA SER A 1134 35.10 -0.53 31.81
C SER A 1134 34.74 0.95 32.05
N SER A 1135 33.55 1.36 31.62
CA SER A 1135 32.93 2.62 32.04
C SER A 1135 31.40 2.59 32.20
N MET A 1136 30.68 1.66 31.53
CA MET A 1136 29.19 1.64 31.52
C MET A 1136 28.56 0.29 31.92
N THR A 1137 29.28 -0.57 32.66
CA THR A 1137 28.86 -1.96 32.92
C THR A 1137 27.82 -2.16 34.05
N ASN A 1138 27.33 -1.09 34.70
CA ASN A 1138 26.61 -1.23 35.97
C ASN A 1138 25.07 -1.11 35.91
N GLU A 1139 24.46 -0.77 34.77
CA GLU A 1139 23.01 -0.53 34.70
C GLU A 1139 22.20 -1.60 33.92
N THR A 1140 22.84 -2.47 33.14
CA THR A 1140 22.14 -3.32 32.16
C THR A 1140 21.73 -4.72 32.62
N THR A 1141 21.92 -5.10 33.89
CA THR A 1141 21.72 -6.50 34.36
C THR A 1141 20.56 -6.74 35.33
N ASP A 1142 20.09 -5.75 36.09
CA ASP A 1142 19.11 -5.96 37.17
C ASP A 1142 17.64 -5.71 36.76
N TRP A 1143 17.10 -6.60 35.91
CA TRP A 1143 15.70 -6.50 35.44
C TRP A 1143 14.69 -7.42 36.17
N ILE A 1144 15.12 -8.16 37.20
CA ILE A 1144 14.31 -9.23 37.83
C ILE A 1144 13.67 -8.83 39.17
N ASN A 1145 14.19 -7.82 39.89
CA ASN A 1145 13.66 -7.41 41.21
C ASN A 1145 13.77 -5.90 41.47
N THR A 1146 12.65 -5.16 41.35
CA THR A 1146 12.14 -4.26 42.42
C THR A 1146 10.80 -3.64 42.03
N THR A 1147 9.99 -3.30 43.04
CA THR A 1147 8.79 -2.46 42.90
C THR A 1147 8.85 -1.32 43.90
N SER A 1148 8.96 -0.08 43.43
CA SER A 1148 8.81 1.14 44.24
C SER A 1148 8.45 2.35 43.37
N THR A 1149 7.85 3.37 43.99
CA THR A 1149 7.32 4.57 43.34
C THR A 1149 8.24 5.79 43.53
N PRO A 1150 8.33 6.70 42.54
CA PRO A 1150 9.18 7.90 42.65
C PRO A 1150 8.51 9.07 43.39
N HIS A 1151 9.31 9.83 44.13
CA HIS A 1151 9.01 11.20 44.59
C HIS A 1151 10.25 12.06 44.34
N HIS A 1152 10.06 13.28 43.80
CA HIS A 1152 10.94 14.47 43.74
C HIS A 1152 12.48 14.25 43.62
N ILE A 1153 13.16 14.98 42.74
CA ILE A 1153 13.56 16.38 42.97
C ILE A 1153 14.01 17.00 41.63
N PHE A 1154 13.62 18.26 41.37
CA PHE A 1154 14.59 19.31 41.01
C PHE A 1154 13.93 20.70 41.15
N SER A 1155 14.68 21.65 41.70
CA SER A 1155 14.20 23.00 42.01
C SER A 1155 15.00 24.05 41.25
N THR A 1156 14.31 25.12 40.81
CA THR A 1156 14.89 26.29 40.14
C THR A 1156 15.79 27.13 41.05
N VAL A 1157 16.94 27.58 40.53
CA VAL A 1157 17.46 28.94 40.76
C VAL A 1157 18.09 29.45 39.45
N LEU A 1158 17.76 30.69 39.08
CA LEU A 1158 18.44 31.50 38.07
C LEU A 1158 18.50 32.94 38.62
N LEU A 1159 19.68 33.55 38.67
CA LEU A 1159 19.85 35.02 38.74
C LEU A 1159 21.15 35.42 38.00
N PRO A 1160 21.19 36.59 37.31
CA PRO A 1160 22.33 37.02 36.48
C PRO A 1160 23.12 38.22 37.07
N ASN A 1161 23.91 38.89 36.21
CA ASN A 1161 24.75 40.09 36.39
C ASN A 1161 26.18 39.82 36.93
N GLU A 1162 27.27 40.52 36.54
CA GLU A 1162 27.54 41.46 35.41
C GLU A 1162 29.08 41.61 35.24
N GLU A 1163 29.51 42.56 34.39
CA GLU A 1163 30.87 42.99 34.03
C GLU A 1163 31.99 42.94 35.11
N SER A 1164 33.22 42.57 34.69
CA SER A 1164 34.40 43.47 34.79
C SER A 1164 35.63 42.93 34.02
N ASP A 1165 36.47 43.83 33.50
CA ASP A 1165 37.74 43.51 32.81
C ASP A 1165 38.91 43.21 33.78
N ARG A 1166 39.65 42.13 33.50
CA ARG A 1166 41.14 42.00 33.58
C ARG A 1166 41.87 42.09 34.93
N PRO A 1167 43.17 41.69 35.00
CA PRO A 1167 44.01 41.08 33.95
C PRO A 1167 44.11 39.55 34.00
#